data_AF-A0A4Q4UD23-F1
#
_entry.id   AF-A0A4Q4UD23-F1
#
_cell.length_a   1.000
_cell.length_b   1.000
_cell.length_c   1.000
_cell.angle_alpha   90.00
_cell.angle_beta   90.00
_cell.angle_gamma   90.00
#
_symmetry.space_group_name_H-M   'P 1'
#
loop_
_entity.id
_entity.type
_entity.pdbx_description
1 polymer ?
#
loop_
_entity_poly.entity_id
_entity_poly.type
_entity_poly.pdbx_seq_one_letter_code
_entity_poly.pdbx_strand_id
1 'polypeptide(L)'
;MTLPDSSAVLYRNIHEAFPRVIRGERSRLILADGRSILDAAGGAAVSCIGHGDHRVKEAMIAQLEEVEYASTMFYTTDVCENLCQELVDSTDGQMSRAYIVASGSEAMEAAMKLARQFFLEKYPPEPSRTRFIARKQSYHGTTLGALSMGGHASRRAKFEPMLLDNISKVSPCFAYRHKGPQESDEEYVSRLADELDEEFQKLGPGNVCAFVAEPIVGAALGCVPAVPGYFQAMRAVCDKYGALLILDEVAHPLACAAALEVQRIIRKEDLIRNVATLGSLLSTRLDELLSEHPNVGDIRGRGFFWGIELVADKSTKRPFPATAGVTSGIVELGLKEPYCIAVYPGTGTADGVAGDHIIVSPAYNTTAAEVEEIASLVYRLINDYFAASMRGFRPGAPKGDLVETESAESKPHCPPNPSQPQPDHIPQVISICVPFSHTILHTTYCIHLRTYVFDLQNSHIDNDAKLCLSRHARFPFIQYCKLCLPIPAAPGDTPESHWQYATIYDMAVGLTGGSRHAADEEARAEVDVLNSRLEKTTQLNKKIQACLGRLEATGKSVRDVSGPLSGETRRLQVLGNNIDSVLAAIERIRQPADSKNDEEAIIRQGPEKAGLSNYLNSIKRLNKALGDMKASNLRANQQTMADLQRLIVLGNTQLENSFDKMLRAETPRSVEPLNFITKNTPFPLISPSSISQLALMNSYVSGNSSAENPLIKIYAEVRGPYLSQTLVNLAYASVNTAKKKSPDAVYRAGTNGMGMYARAMEGIFLAEHENICSIFMRQDWGPVFQTTCQAPLAEMARTIRELNNHIKANLNTDCYLAYEITEIISSLSNNLEARTGELKATLGAALKPVRETAKSSLGELLEDTKRKVGSIQALPSDGGALPIVSETMKRLQTMVEFLRPISSIMVSLGDGGWKSGARASGNMDAIPSLASFDIGADGKEIFAHYCIDTIDALMLSLDQKARTLLKGKSVLGVFLANNVTIIERMIQDSDLKPLLDGRLSGLDGWLKKAKAFYSEACKDVSVHLFDVIHTNRTQRPPSGSSESVSIVKGLNSKDKESIKNKFQTFNASFDELVARHKTYNMETEVRQMFARDMQQMLEPLYNRFWDRYHEVDKGRGKYVKYDKSSISAVFLTLY
;
A
#
# COMPACT_ATOMS: atom_id res chain seq x y z
N MET A 1 -14.17 27.84 -6.78
CA MET A 1 -14.15 27.37 -5.38
C MET A 1 -12.77 26.74 -5.18
N THR A 2 -11.99 27.20 -4.21
CA THR A 2 -10.57 26.83 -4.06
C THR A 2 -10.40 25.48 -3.38
N LEU A 3 -9.32 24.77 -3.75
CA LEU A 3 -8.89 23.55 -3.06
C LEU A 3 -8.34 23.90 -1.65
N PRO A 4 -8.33 22.95 -0.70
CA PRO A 4 -7.60 23.12 0.56
C PRO A 4 -6.09 22.93 0.32
N ASP A 5 -5.39 24.03 0.00
CA ASP A 5 -3.97 24.08 -0.42
C ASP A 5 -2.93 23.71 0.69
N SER A 6 -3.23 22.75 1.55
CA SER A 6 -2.38 22.34 2.69
C SER A 6 -2.42 20.85 3.04
N SER A 7 -3.18 20.02 2.32
CA SER A 7 -3.23 18.57 2.57
C SER A 7 -2.42 17.76 1.55
N ALA A 8 -1.44 16.98 2.04
CA ALA A 8 -0.76 15.97 1.24
C ALA A 8 -1.59 14.68 1.06
N VAL A 9 -2.76 14.58 1.70
CA VAL A 9 -3.64 13.41 1.59
C VAL A 9 -4.46 13.49 0.29
N LEU A 10 -4.30 12.50 -0.59
CA LEU A 10 -5.17 12.32 -1.76
C LEU A 10 -6.55 11.81 -1.29
N TYR A 11 -7.45 12.74 -0.96
CA TYR A 11 -8.80 12.40 -0.50
C TYR A 11 -9.63 11.68 -1.58
N ARG A 12 -10.52 10.78 -1.13
CA ARG A 12 -11.44 10.01 -1.99
C ARG A 12 -12.35 10.91 -2.84
N ASN A 13 -12.65 12.12 -2.36
CA ASN A 13 -13.11 13.22 -3.18
C ASN A 13 -12.12 14.38 -3.03
N ILE A 14 -11.42 14.73 -4.11
CA ILE A 14 -10.39 15.78 -4.11
C ILE A 14 -10.97 17.21 -4.03
N HIS A 15 -12.29 17.36 -4.12
CA HIS A 15 -12.99 18.65 -4.06
C HIS A 15 -13.62 18.95 -2.69
N GLU A 16 -13.53 18.02 -1.73
CA GLU A 16 -14.12 18.13 -0.39
C GLU A 16 -13.05 18.17 0.70
N ALA A 17 -13.30 18.98 1.74
CA ALA A 17 -12.47 19.02 2.94
C ALA A 17 -13.07 18.12 4.03
N PHE A 18 -12.31 17.11 4.47
CA PHE A 18 -12.77 16.14 5.46
C PHE A 18 -12.43 16.59 6.90
N PRO A 19 -13.35 16.49 7.88
CA PRO A 19 -13.07 16.86 9.26
C PRO A 19 -11.97 15.98 9.88
N ARG A 20 -10.91 16.60 10.42
CA ARG A 20 -9.78 15.87 11.00
C ARG A 20 -10.08 15.41 12.42
N VAL A 21 -10.16 14.10 12.64
CA VAL A 21 -10.16 13.48 13.99
C VAL A 21 -8.80 13.69 14.66
N ILE A 22 -8.80 13.94 15.98
CA ILE A 22 -7.58 14.06 16.81
C ILE A 22 -7.53 13.07 17.98
N ARG A 23 -8.68 12.54 18.43
CA ARG A 23 -8.77 11.48 19.45
C ARG A 23 -10.05 10.68 19.27
N GLY A 24 -10.02 9.39 19.57
CA GLY A 24 -11.22 8.57 19.81
C GLY A 24 -11.28 8.11 21.26
N GLU A 25 -12.48 8.06 21.83
CA GLU A 25 -12.75 7.63 23.20
C GLU A 25 -14.13 6.98 23.30
N ARG A 26 -14.19 5.68 23.61
CA ARG A 26 -15.42 4.86 23.58
C ARG A 26 -16.12 5.08 22.23
N SER A 27 -17.43 5.25 22.21
CA SER A 27 -18.23 5.49 20.99
C SER A 27 -18.14 6.93 20.45
N ARG A 28 -17.12 7.73 20.80
CA ARG A 28 -17.00 9.14 20.38
C ARG A 28 -15.67 9.48 19.72
N LEU A 29 -15.74 10.35 18.72
CA LEU A 29 -14.60 10.91 17.96
C LEU A 29 -14.51 12.42 18.23
N ILE A 30 -13.35 12.86 18.70
CA ILE A 30 -13.02 14.27 18.94
C ILE A 30 -12.32 14.82 17.71
N LEU A 31 -12.88 15.90 17.15
CA LEU A 31 -12.37 16.59 15.98
C LEU A 31 -11.39 17.72 16.34
N ALA A 32 -10.57 18.12 15.37
CA ALA A 32 -9.59 19.21 15.50
C ALA A 32 -10.21 20.59 15.78
N ASP A 33 -11.52 20.75 15.54
CA ASP A 33 -12.32 21.93 15.86
C ASP A 33 -12.98 21.87 17.25
N GLY A 34 -12.73 20.80 18.01
CA GLY A 34 -13.26 20.58 19.36
C GLY A 34 -14.62 19.86 19.41
N ARG A 35 -15.28 19.59 18.27
CA ARG A 35 -16.55 18.84 18.27
C ARG A 35 -16.34 17.38 18.67
N SER A 36 -17.33 16.84 19.40
CA SER A 36 -17.36 15.45 19.87
C SER A 36 -18.48 14.68 19.19
N ILE A 37 -18.19 14.02 18.08
CA ILE A 37 -19.14 13.25 17.26
C ILE A 37 -19.43 11.90 17.94
N LEU A 38 -20.69 11.50 18.01
CA LEU A 38 -21.07 10.13 18.37
C LEU A 38 -20.92 9.22 17.13
N ASP A 39 -20.04 8.23 17.23
CA ASP A 39 -19.77 7.25 16.17
C ASP A 39 -20.70 6.04 16.31
N ALA A 40 -21.84 6.11 15.61
CA ALA A 40 -22.75 4.97 15.40
C ALA A 40 -22.54 4.31 14.02
N ALA A 41 -21.32 4.39 13.47
CA ALA A 41 -20.90 3.70 12.25
C ALA A 41 -19.73 2.72 12.49
N GLY A 42 -18.93 2.92 13.55
CA GLY A 42 -17.75 2.11 13.88
C GLY A 42 -18.02 0.60 14.08
N GLY A 43 -19.25 0.22 14.44
CA GLY A 43 -19.68 -1.19 14.55
C GLY A 43 -19.86 -1.90 13.20
N ALA A 44 -20.15 -1.13 12.13
CA ALA A 44 -20.18 -1.57 10.74
C ALA A 44 -18.78 -1.57 10.09
N ALA A 45 -17.76 -1.12 10.82
CA ALA A 45 -16.37 -1.11 10.41
C ALA A 45 -15.54 -1.95 11.40
N VAL A 46 -14.57 -1.33 12.09
CA VAL A 46 -13.50 -2.04 12.80
C VAL A 46 -13.38 -1.70 14.28
N SER A 47 -14.20 -0.78 14.79
CA SER A 47 -14.17 -0.28 16.17
C SER A 47 -15.35 -0.84 16.99
N CYS A 48 -15.56 -2.16 16.94
CA CYS A 48 -16.71 -2.85 17.54
C CYS A 48 -16.83 -2.71 19.07
N ILE A 49 -15.70 -2.50 19.77
CA ILE A 49 -15.64 -2.19 21.22
C ILE A 49 -15.53 -0.67 21.51
N GLY A 50 -15.64 0.17 20.48
CA GLY A 50 -15.34 1.60 20.54
C GLY A 50 -13.84 1.93 20.40
N HIS A 51 -13.51 3.20 20.56
CA HIS A 51 -12.19 3.76 20.33
C HIS A 51 -11.37 3.90 21.61
N GLY A 52 -10.06 3.67 21.51
CA GLY A 52 -9.10 4.08 22.53
C GLY A 52 -8.98 3.18 23.76
N ASP A 53 -9.49 1.95 23.74
CA ASP A 53 -9.31 0.96 24.82
C ASP A 53 -7.83 0.81 25.20
N HIS A 54 -7.55 0.71 26.51
CA HIS A 54 -6.19 0.63 27.04
C HIS A 54 -5.57 -0.76 26.84
N ARG A 55 -6.36 -1.83 27.00
CA ARG A 55 -5.93 -3.24 26.90
C ARG A 55 -5.40 -3.55 25.50
N VAL A 56 -6.10 -3.03 24.50
CA VAL A 56 -5.71 -3.11 23.08
C VAL A 56 -4.36 -2.43 22.84
N LYS A 57 -4.14 -1.25 23.41
CA LYS A 57 -2.87 -0.52 23.28
C LYS A 57 -1.72 -1.24 23.99
N GLU A 58 -1.96 -1.74 25.20
CA GLU A 58 -0.97 -2.53 25.95
C GLU A 58 -0.58 -3.80 25.20
N ALA A 59 -1.55 -4.58 24.70
CA ALA A 59 -1.29 -5.78 23.91
C ALA A 59 -0.55 -5.48 22.59
N MET A 60 -0.82 -4.34 21.95
CA MET A 60 -0.07 -3.86 20.78
C MET A 60 1.36 -3.44 21.11
N ILE A 61 1.58 -2.73 22.23
CA ILE A 61 2.90 -2.28 22.66
C ILE A 61 3.76 -3.50 23.04
N ALA A 62 3.22 -4.44 23.83
CA ALA A 62 3.92 -5.67 24.20
C ALA A 62 4.32 -6.49 22.95
N GLN A 63 3.44 -6.63 21.96
CA GLN A 63 3.80 -7.31 20.70
C GLN A 63 4.94 -6.58 19.95
N LEU A 64 4.97 -5.25 19.96
CA LEU A 64 6.04 -4.46 19.34
C LEU A 64 7.36 -4.51 20.15
N GLU A 65 7.30 -4.78 21.45
CA GLU A 65 8.48 -5.03 22.29
C GLU A 65 9.04 -6.46 22.14
N GLU A 66 8.23 -7.42 21.70
CA GLU A 66 8.64 -8.80 21.40
C GLU A 66 9.13 -9.00 19.96
N VAL A 67 8.30 -8.67 18.96
CA VAL A 67 8.62 -8.75 17.52
C VAL A 67 7.60 -7.98 16.68
N GLU A 68 8.05 -6.98 15.91
CA GLU A 68 7.16 -6.13 15.10
C GLU A 68 6.73 -6.79 13.79
N TYR A 69 7.58 -7.64 13.21
CA TYR A 69 7.31 -8.38 11.97
C TYR A 69 8.17 -9.64 11.84
N ALA A 70 7.55 -10.75 11.44
CA ALA A 70 8.23 -11.97 11.01
C ALA A 70 7.75 -12.37 9.61
N SER A 71 8.66 -12.84 8.75
CA SER A 71 8.31 -13.18 7.37
C SER A 71 7.66 -14.57 7.28
N THR A 72 6.39 -14.61 6.86
CA THR A 72 5.57 -15.82 6.73
C THR A 72 6.06 -16.82 5.68
N MET A 73 7.09 -16.50 4.90
CA MET A 73 7.79 -17.47 4.05
C MET A 73 8.68 -18.45 4.85
N PHE A 74 9.06 -18.09 6.07
CA PHE A 74 10.04 -18.84 6.87
C PHE A 74 9.68 -18.97 8.37
N TYR A 75 8.83 -18.09 8.89
CA TYR A 75 8.56 -17.93 10.33
C TYR A 75 7.07 -17.74 10.63
N THR A 76 6.65 -18.12 11.83
CA THR A 76 5.35 -17.79 12.43
C THR A 76 5.56 -17.05 13.76
N THR A 77 4.48 -16.62 14.42
CA THR A 77 4.51 -16.02 15.76
C THR A 77 3.38 -16.55 16.63
N ASP A 78 3.61 -16.64 17.94
CA ASP A 78 2.64 -17.18 18.89
C ASP A 78 1.30 -16.42 18.85
N VAL A 79 1.30 -15.09 18.62
CA VAL A 79 0.05 -14.31 18.49
C VAL A 79 -0.70 -14.62 17.19
N CYS A 80 0.00 -15.07 16.12
CA CYS A 80 -0.66 -15.58 14.92
C CYS A 80 -1.28 -16.96 15.17
N GLU A 81 -0.52 -17.90 15.73
CA GLU A 81 -0.98 -19.26 16.03
C GLU A 81 -2.16 -19.24 17.03
N ASN A 82 -2.04 -18.51 18.14
CA ASN A 82 -3.10 -18.38 19.14
C ASN A 82 -4.38 -17.74 18.56
N LEU A 83 -4.25 -16.76 17.65
CA LEU A 83 -5.42 -16.19 16.96
C LEU A 83 -6.07 -17.22 16.05
N CYS A 84 -5.29 -17.90 15.19
CA CYS A 84 -5.80 -18.92 14.28
C CYS A 84 -6.49 -20.06 15.05
N GLN A 85 -5.94 -20.48 16.18
CA GLN A 85 -6.52 -21.50 17.06
C GLN A 85 -7.83 -21.03 17.72
N GLU A 86 -7.84 -19.84 18.34
CA GLU A 86 -9.07 -19.26 18.94
C GLU A 86 -10.19 -19.06 17.90
N LEU A 87 -9.86 -18.66 16.67
CA LEU A 87 -10.83 -18.55 15.58
C LEU A 87 -11.38 -19.93 15.18
N VAL A 88 -10.53 -20.95 15.00
CA VAL A 88 -10.93 -22.33 14.70
C VAL A 88 -11.83 -22.90 15.81
N ASP A 89 -11.40 -22.83 17.06
CA ASP A 89 -12.14 -23.38 18.21
C ASP A 89 -13.48 -22.67 18.43
N SER A 90 -13.58 -21.38 18.09
CA SER A 90 -14.85 -20.63 18.15
C SER A 90 -15.95 -21.15 17.22
N THR A 91 -15.62 -22.05 16.29
CA THR A 91 -16.56 -22.68 15.34
C THR A 91 -16.94 -24.12 15.70
N ASP A 92 -16.54 -24.61 16.88
CA ASP A 92 -16.85 -25.98 17.35
C ASP A 92 -16.38 -27.08 16.38
N GLY A 93 -15.25 -26.84 15.69
CA GLY A 93 -14.62 -27.76 14.73
C GLY A 93 -15.07 -27.61 13.27
N GLN A 94 -15.97 -26.67 12.96
CA GLN A 94 -16.52 -26.49 11.61
C GLN A 94 -15.54 -25.80 10.64
N MET A 95 -14.69 -24.88 11.13
CA MET A 95 -13.60 -24.27 10.37
C MET A 95 -12.28 -25.01 10.67
N SER A 96 -11.64 -25.59 9.65
CA SER A 96 -10.44 -26.41 9.87
C SER A 96 -9.13 -25.62 9.97
N ARG A 97 -9.04 -24.43 9.37
CA ARG A 97 -7.84 -23.57 9.33
C ARG A 97 -8.26 -22.10 9.17
N ALA A 98 -7.38 -21.18 9.58
CA ALA A 98 -7.48 -19.75 9.29
C ALA A 98 -6.20 -19.30 8.55
N TYR A 99 -6.31 -18.22 7.77
CA TYR A 99 -5.19 -17.55 7.10
C TYR A 99 -5.39 -16.04 7.24
N ILE A 100 -4.34 -15.32 7.65
CA ILE A 100 -4.43 -13.93 8.09
C ILE A 100 -3.71 -13.00 7.09
N VAL A 101 -4.37 -11.90 6.73
CA VAL A 101 -3.94 -10.93 5.72
C VAL A 101 -4.22 -9.49 6.15
N ALA A 102 -3.68 -8.51 5.42
CA ALA A 102 -3.81 -7.09 5.73
C ALA A 102 -5.05 -6.43 5.10
N SER A 103 -5.95 -7.14 4.41
CA SER A 103 -7.28 -6.60 4.06
C SER A 103 -8.31 -7.67 3.71
N GLY A 104 -9.60 -7.37 3.87
CA GLY A 104 -10.66 -8.22 3.31
C GLY A 104 -10.62 -8.32 1.76
N SER A 105 -9.99 -7.36 1.06
CA SER A 105 -9.78 -7.45 -0.40
C SER A 105 -8.67 -8.45 -0.75
N GLU A 106 -7.59 -8.48 0.03
CA GLU A 106 -6.57 -9.53 -0.02
C GLU A 106 -7.15 -10.88 0.38
N ALA A 107 -8.06 -10.93 1.36
CA ALA A 107 -8.72 -12.17 1.78
C ALA A 107 -9.60 -12.72 0.65
N MET A 108 -10.36 -11.86 -0.04
CA MET A 108 -11.12 -12.23 -1.24
C MET A 108 -10.20 -12.76 -2.35
N GLU A 109 -9.13 -12.04 -2.69
CA GLU A 109 -8.19 -12.52 -3.71
C GLU A 109 -7.42 -13.79 -3.28
N ALA A 110 -7.14 -13.98 -2.00
CA ALA A 110 -6.58 -15.21 -1.46
C ALA A 110 -7.58 -16.36 -1.54
N ALA A 111 -8.87 -16.13 -1.25
CA ALA A 111 -9.93 -17.11 -1.42
C ALA A 111 -10.12 -17.50 -2.90
N MET A 112 -10.06 -16.54 -3.83
CA MET A 112 -10.06 -16.81 -5.28
C MET A 112 -8.86 -17.67 -5.69
N LYS A 113 -7.66 -17.35 -5.20
CA LYS A 113 -6.42 -18.11 -5.47
C LYS A 113 -6.49 -19.52 -4.88
N LEU A 114 -6.95 -19.67 -3.64
CA LEU A 114 -7.15 -20.95 -2.96
C LEU A 114 -8.20 -21.82 -3.66
N ALA A 115 -9.32 -21.25 -4.08
CA ALA A 115 -10.35 -21.96 -4.84
C ALA A 115 -9.81 -22.47 -6.18
N ARG A 116 -9.02 -21.65 -6.90
CA ARG A 116 -8.35 -22.07 -8.14
C ARG A 116 -7.29 -23.16 -7.88
N GLN A 117 -6.49 -23.01 -6.82
CA GLN A 117 -5.45 -23.96 -6.44
C GLN A 117 -6.04 -25.32 -6.05
N PHE A 118 -7.13 -25.34 -5.28
CA PHE A 118 -7.87 -26.55 -4.92
C PHE A 118 -8.22 -27.40 -6.15
N PHE A 119 -8.74 -26.81 -7.23
CA PHE A 119 -9.07 -27.56 -8.46
C PHE A 119 -7.85 -27.93 -9.32
N LEU A 120 -6.69 -27.31 -9.12
CA LEU A 120 -5.43 -27.72 -9.74
C LEU A 120 -4.76 -28.88 -8.99
N GLU A 121 -4.96 -28.98 -7.68
CA GLU A 121 -4.34 -29.98 -6.79
C GLU A 121 -5.27 -31.17 -6.47
N LYS A 122 -6.59 -31.03 -6.69
CA LYS A 122 -7.57 -32.11 -6.64
C LYS A 122 -7.16 -33.25 -7.59
N TYR A 123 -7.50 -34.49 -7.24
CA TYR A 123 -7.24 -35.66 -8.09
C TYR A 123 -8.55 -36.30 -8.58
N PRO A 124 -8.78 -36.43 -9.90
CA PRO A 124 -7.98 -35.84 -10.99
C PRO A 124 -8.10 -34.30 -11.03
N PRO A 125 -7.10 -33.57 -11.55
CA PRO A 125 -7.16 -32.11 -11.65
C PRO A 125 -8.26 -31.61 -12.60
N GLU A 126 -8.88 -30.49 -12.26
CA GLU A 126 -9.93 -29.81 -13.04
C GLU A 126 -9.45 -28.43 -13.54
N PRO A 127 -8.41 -28.36 -14.40
CA PRO A 127 -7.76 -27.10 -14.79
C PRO A 127 -8.65 -26.17 -15.62
N SER A 128 -9.82 -26.61 -16.08
CA SER A 128 -10.86 -25.79 -16.71
C SER A 128 -11.56 -24.84 -15.74
N ARG A 129 -11.60 -25.12 -14.43
CA ARG A 129 -12.28 -24.28 -13.44
C ARG A 129 -11.53 -22.97 -13.20
N THR A 130 -11.95 -21.93 -13.90
CA THR A 130 -11.35 -20.58 -13.88
C THR A 130 -12.36 -19.47 -13.61
N ARG A 131 -13.66 -19.76 -13.65
CA ARG A 131 -14.74 -18.77 -13.57
C ARG A 131 -15.38 -18.71 -12.19
N PHE A 132 -15.97 -17.57 -11.84
CA PHE A 132 -16.67 -17.34 -10.58
C PHE A 132 -18.08 -16.79 -10.82
N ILE A 133 -18.99 -17.01 -9.88
CA ILE A 133 -20.33 -16.41 -9.86
C ILE A 133 -20.47 -15.60 -8.56
N ALA A 134 -20.91 -14.35 -8.67
CA ALA A 134 -21.19 -13.47 -7.54
C ALA A 134 -22.62 -12.91 -7.61
N ARG A 135 -22.96 -11.92 -6.79
CA ARG A 135 -24.28 -11.25 -6.82
C ARG A 135 -24.24 -9.90 -7.53
N LYS A 136 -25.36 -9.50 -8.14
CA LYS A 136 -25.52 -8.21 -8.86
C LYS A 136 -25.35 -6.98 -7.94
N GLN A 137 -25.76 -7.08 -6.68
CA GLN A 137 -25.57 -6.06 -5.65
C GLN A 137 -24.79 -6.66 -4.46
N SER A 138 -23.47 -6.49 -4.49
CA SER A 138 -22.52 -6.96 -3.46
C SER A 138 -21.29 -6.03 -3.38
N TYR A 139 -20.54 -6.13 -2.29
CA TYR A 139 -19.25 -5.45 -2.13
C TYR A 139 -18.17 -6.37 -1.55
N HIS A 140 -17.32 -6.89 -2.44
CA HIS A 140 -16.27 -7.86 -2.09
C HIS A 140 -14.85 -7.22 -1.94
N GLY A 141 -14.74 -5.87 -2.05
CA GLY A 141 -13.49 -5.13 -1.83
C GLY A 141 -13.14 -4.05 -2.87
N THR A 142 -11.87 -3.61 -2.87
CA THR A 142 -11.36 -2.48 -3.69
C THR A 142 -10.22 -2.82 -4.64
N THR A 143 -9.46 -3.90 -4.43
CA THR A 143 -8.43 -4.35 -5.38
C THR A 143 -9.08 -4.84 -6.68
N LEU A 144 -8.34 -4.93 -7.79
CA LEU A 144 -8.96 -5.25 -9.09
C LEU A 144 -9.69 -6.59 -9.10
N GLY A 145 -9.17 -7.65 -8.46
CA GLY A 145 -9.87 -8.94 -8.37
C GLY A 145 -11.16 -8.84 -7.53
N ALA A 146 -11.04 -8.24 -6.35
CA ALA A 146 -12.16 -8.02 -5.42
C ALA A 146 -13.28 -7.12 -6.00
N LEU A 147 -12.92 -6.05 -6.71
CA LEU A 147 -13.84 -5.14 -7.39
C LEU A 147 -14.48 -5.79 -8.63
N SER A 148 -13.75 -6.70 -9.31
CA SER A 148 -14.29 -7.51 -10.39
C SER A 148 -15.36 -8.48 -9.89
N MET A 149 -15.17 -9.05 -8.69
CA MET A 149 -16.18 -9.86 -8.00
C MET A 149 -17.40 -9.01 -7.61
N GLY A 150 -17.16 -7.82 -7.03
CA GLY A 150 -18.20 -6.93 -6.49
C GLY A 150 -19.31 -6.56 -7.49
N GLY A 151 -20.55 -6.48 -7.01
CA GLY A 151 -21.72 -6.04 -7.76
C GLY A 151 -21.79 -4.53 -8.02
N HIS A 152 -21.48 -3.73 -6.99
CA HIS A 152 -21.78 -2.28 -6.87
C HIS A 152 -21.37 -1.40 -8.08
N ALA A 153 -22.33 -1.16 -9.00
CA ALA A 153 -22.10 -0.57 -10.33
C ALA A 153 -21.34 0.78 -10.30
N SER A 154 -21.78 1.75 -9.48
CA SER A 154 -21.15 3.08 -9.40
C SER A 154 -19.71 3.08 -8.89
N ARG A 155 -19.28 2.03 -8.15
CA ARG A 155 -17.86 1.84 -7.77
C ARG A 155 -17.04 1.25 -8.91
N ARG A 156 -17.63 0.35 -9.71
CA ARG A 156 -16.97 -0.32 -10.84
C ARG A 156 -16.85 0.54 -12.09
N ALA A 157 -17.82 1.42 -12.37
CA ALA A 157 -17.98 2.09 -13.67
C ALA A 157 -16.74 2.86 -14.18
N LYS A 158 -15.86 3.32 -13.28
CA LYS A 158 -14.59 3.99 -13.64
C LYS A 158 -13.46 3.02 -14.07
N PHE A 159 -13.66 1.72 -13.85
CA PHE A 159 -12.62 0.68 -13.93
C PHE A 159 -13.01 -0.51 -14.80
N GLU A 160 -14.24 -0.61 -15.33
CA GLU A 160 -14.71 -1.78 -16.12
C GLU A 160 -13.70 -2.28 -17.20
N PRO A 161 -12.97 -1.44 -17.96
CA PRO A 161 -11.95 -1.90 -18.92
C PRO A 161 -10.72 -2.62 -18.29
N MET A 162 -10.62 -2.65 -16.96
CA MET A 162 -9.55 -3.27 -16.16
C MET A 162 -10.08 -4.39 -15.24
N LEU A 163 -11.38 -4.72 -15.31
CA LEU A 163 -11.99 -5.77 -14.49
C LEU A 163 -11.95 -7.12 -15.21
N LEU A 164 -11.97 -8.20 -14.43
CA LEU A 164 -11.84 -9.58 -14.91
C LEU A 164 -13.11 -10.06 -15.63
N ASP A 165 -12.93 -10.75 -16.76
CA ASP A 165 -13.98 -11.29 -17.65
C ASP A 165 -14.45 -12.72 -17.28
N ASN A 166 -13.82 -13.32 -16.28
CA ASN A 166 -14.12 -14.66 -15.80
C ASN A 166 -15.24 -14.70 -14.73
N ILE A 167 -15.89 -13.58 -14.42
CA ILE A 167 -16.87 -13.45 -13.33
C ILE A 167 -18.26 -13.12 -13.88
N SER A 168 -19.27 -13.91 -13.50
CA SER A 168 -20.69 -13.64 -13.79
C SER A 168 -21.48 -13.30 -12.53
N LYS A 169 -22.74 -12.85 -12.67
CA LYS A 169 -23.55 -12.34 -11.55
C LYS A 169 -25.01 -12.73 -11.61
N VAL A 170 -25.50 -13.32 -10.52
CA VAL A 170 -26.92 -13.66 -10.28
C VAL A 170 -27.59 -12.64 -9.34
N SER A 171 -28.92 -12.68 -9.22
CA SER A 171 -29.67 -11.75 -8.35
C SER A 171 -29.36 -11.98 -6.85
N PRO A 172 -29.43 -10.92 -6.03
CA PRO A 172 -29.28 -11.07 -4.58
C PRO A 172 -30.56 -11.61 -3.93
N CYS A 173 -30.41 -12.27 -2.79
CA CYS A 173 -31.51 -12.51 -1.88
C CYS A 173 -31.90 -11.19 -1.19
N PHE A 174 -32.87 -10.48 -1.75
CA PHE A 174 -33.44 -9.26 -1.19
C PHE A 174 -34.97 -9.24 -1.35
N ALA A 175 -35.65 -9.99 -0.48
CA ALA A 175 -37.09 -10.23 -0.57
C ALA A 175 -37.93 -8.94 -0.68
N TYR A 176 -37.63 -7.91 0.10
CA TYR A 176 -38.38 -6.63 0.09
C TYR A 176 -38.46 -5.95 -1.30
N ARG A 177 -37.48 -6.17 -2.19
CA ARG A 177 -37.44 -5.64 -3.57
C ARG A 177 -37.66 -6.68 -4.67
N HIS A 178 -37.45 -7.98 -4.41
CA HIS A 178 -37.39 -9.00 -5.48
C HIS A 178 -38.30 -10.22 -5.26
N LYS A 179 -38.99 -10.32 -4.11
CA LYS A 179 -40.02 -11.33 -3.85
C LYS A 179 -41.38 -10.85 -4.37
N GLY A 180 -42.13 -11.73 -5.03
CA GLY A 180 -43.48 -11.45 -5.52
C GLY A 180 -44.49 -11.25 -4.39
N PRO A 181 -45.57 -10.46 -4.59
CA PRO A 181 -46.55 -10.14 -3.54
C PRO A 181 -47.41 -11.34 -3.07
N GLN A 182 -47.28 -12.50 -3.71
CA GLN A 182 -47.92 -13.77 -3.34
C GLN A 182 -46.92 -14.94 -3.30
N GLU A 183 -45.62 -14.67 -3.45
CA GLU A 183 -44.55 -15.68 -3.40
C GLU A 183 -44.22 -15.98 -1.94
N SER A 184 -43.97 -17.25 -1.59
CA SER A 184 -43.42 -17.66 -0.29
C SER A 184 -41.91 -17.39 -0.19
N ASP A 185 -41.29 -17.53 1.00
CA ASP A 185 -39.81 -17.44 1.06
C ASP A 185 -39.17 -18.67 0.42
N GLU A 186 -39.84 -19.81 0.49
CA GLU A 186 -39.46 -21.09 -0.09
C GLU A 186 -39.46 -21.04 -1.64
N GLU A 187 -40.53 -20.51 -2.26
CA GLU A 187 -40.58 -20.29 -3.71
C GLU A 187 -39.55 -19.25 -4.16
N TYR A 188 -39.37 -18.18 -3.39
CA TYR A 188 -38.35 -17.16 -3.69
C TYR A 188 -36.92 -17.72 -3.63
N VAL A 189 -36.62 -18.57 -2.65
CA VAL A 189 -35.35 -19.29 -2.54
C VAL A 189 -35.17 -20.29 -3.68
N SER A 190 -36.22 -21.04 -4.06
CA SER A 190 -36.16 -21.94 -5.22
C SER A 190 -35.77 -21.16 -6.47
N ARG A 191 -36.49 -20.07 -6.78
CA ARG A 191 -36.22 -19.25 -7.97
C ARG A 191 -34.81 -18.66 -8.02
N LEU A 192 -34.22 -18.32 -6.87
CA LEU A 192 -32.82 -17.89 -6.80
C LEU A 192 -31.82 -19.04 -6.95
N ALA A 193 -32.18 -20.25 -6.52
CA ALA A 193 -31.38 -21.45 -6.75
C ALA A 193 -31.43 -21.87 -8.23
N ASP A 194 -32.59 -21.74 -8.86
CA ASP A 194 -32.80 -21.98 -10.28
C ASP A 194 -32.00 -20.97 -11.13
N GLU A 195 -32.00 -19.67 -10.80
CA GLU A 195 -31.13 -18.66 -11.48
C GLU A 195 -29.63 -19.01 -11.34
N LEU A 196 -29.21 -19.50 -10.17
CA LEU A 196 -27.83 -19.95 -9.97
C LEU A 196 -27.51 -21.20 -10.80
N ASP A 197 -28.44 -22.16 -10.89
CA ASP A 197 -28.30 -23.38 -11.68
C ASP A 197 -28.19 -23.08 -13.18
N GLU A 198 -29.04 -22.19 -13.70
CA GLU A 198 -29.00 -21.69 -15.07
C GLU A 198 -27.66 -21.01 -15.39
N GLU A 199 -27.12 -20.20 -14.48
CA GLU A 199 -25.83 -19.53 -14.70
C GLU A 199 -24.66 -20.54 -14.65
N PHE A 200 -24.70 -21.55 -13.78
CA PHE A 200 -23.75 -22.66 -13.81
C PHE A 200 -23.78 -23.41 -15.15
N GLN A 201 -24.98 -23.70 -15.69
CA GLN A 201 -25.13 -24.34 -17.01
C GLN A 201 -24.58 -23.46 -18.13
N LYS A 202 -24.96 -22.18 -18.15
CA LYS A 202 -24.56 -21.16 -19.15
C LYS A 202 -23.06 -20.92 -19.22
N LEU A 203 -22.35 -20.98 -18.08
CA LEU A 203 -20.89 -20.86 -18.04
C LEU A 203 -20.16 -22.20 -18.31
N GLY A 204 -20.89 -23.31 -18.35
CA GLY A 204 -20.37 -24.68 -18.32
C GLY A 204 -19.93 -25.05 -16.90
N PRO A 205 -20.60 -26.00 -16.20
CA PRO A 205 -20.33 -26.25 -14.78
C PRO A 205 -18.89 -26.67 -14.46
N GLY A 206 -18.22 -27.38 -15.38
CA GLY A 206 -16.80 -27.73 -15.29
C GLY A 206 -15.81 -26.56 -15.42
N ASN A 207 -16.30 -25.34 -15.64
CA ASN A 207 -15.53 -24.09 -15.57
C ASN A 207 -15.77 -23.34 -14.24
N VAL A 208 -16.76 -23.79 -13.45
CA VAL A 208 -17.20 -23.37 -12.11
C VAL A 208 -16.15 -23.43 -10.99
N CYS A 209 -15.38 -22.38 -10.64
CA CYS A 209 -14.62 -22.39 -9.37
C CYS A 209 -15.57 -22.34 -8.17
N ALA A 210 -16.28 -21.23 -8.00
CA ALA A 210 -17.07 -20.96 -6.80
C ALA A 210 -18.23 -19.99 -7.05
N PHE A 211 -19.24 -20.09 -6.18
CA PHE A 211 -20.20 -19.03 -5.91
C PHE A 211 -19.74 -18.19 -4.70
N VAL A 212 -19.88 -16.87 -4.77
CA VAL A 212 -19.35 -15.91 -3.78
C VAL A 212 -20.46 -14.99 -3.27
N ALA A 213 -20.63 -14.89 -1.95
CA ALA A 213 -21.72 -14.11 -1.33
C ALA A 213 -21.45 -13.67 0.12
N GLU A 214 -21.60 -12.37 0.43
CA GLU A 214 -21.65 -11.87 1.81
C GLU A 214 -22.87 -12.48 2.57
N PRO A 215 -22.72 -13.04 3.79
CA PRO A 215 -23.85 -13.57 4.59
C PRO A 215 -24.93 -12.53 4.91
N ILE A 216 -24.54 -11.28 5.14
CA ILE A 216 -25.40 -10.11 5.29
C ILE A 216 -24.83 -9.05 4.36
N VAL A 217 -25.66 -8.46 3.49
CA VAL A 217 -25.19 -7.49 2.49
C VAL A 217 -25.12 -6.11 3.11
N GLY A 218 -23.92 -5.73 3.58
CA GLY A 218 -23.66 -4.46 4.24
C GLY A 218 -23.77 -3.25 3.31
N ALA A 219 -22.64 -2.75 2.82
CA ALA A 219 -22.54 -1.46 2.13
C ALA A 219 -23.15 -1.41 0.71
N ALA A 220 -23.70 -2.51 0.20
CA ALA A 220 -24.31 -2.59 -1.14
C ALA A 220 -25.85 -2.69 -1.15
N LEU A 221 -26.49 -3.08 -0.04
CA LEU A 221 -27.96 -3.17 0.08
C LEU A 221 -28.52 -2.67 1.43
N GLY A 222 -27.68 -2.32 2.41
CA GLY A 222 -28.13 -1.83 3.70
C GLY A 222 -28.57 -2.94 4.65
N CYS A 223 -27.59 -3.66 5.18
CA CYS A 223 -27.74 -4.69 6.23
C CYS A 223 -28.68 -5.85 5.87
N VAL A 224 -28.87 -6.18 4.58
CA VAL A 224 -29.87 -7.17 4.15
C VAL A 224 -29.40 -8.59 4.51
N PRO A 225 -30.09 -9.32 5.41
CA PRO A 225 -29.82 -10.73 5.63
C PRO A 225 -30.47 -11.58 4.54
N ALA A 226 -29.95 -12.78 4.31
CA ALA A 226 -30.68 -13.77 3.54
C ALA A 226 -31.92 -14.29 4.28
N VAL A 227 -32.97 -14.67 3.53
CA VAL A 227 -34.15 -15.35 4.08
C VAL A 227 -33.80 -16.80 4.50
N PRO A 228 -34.61 -17.46 5.36
CA PRO A 228 -34.39 -18.85 5.74
C PRO A 228 -34.22 -19.79 4.53
N GLY A 229 -33.39 -20.82 4.66
CA GLY A 229 -33.12 -21.78 3.58
C GLY A 229 -32.20 -21.31 2.45
N TYR A 230 -32.04 -20.00 2.20
CA TYR A 230 -31.28 -19.49 1.05
C TYR A 230 -29.88 -20.09 0.91
N PHE A 231 -29.04 -20.02 1.94
CA PHE A 231 -27.67 -20.54 1.87
C PHE A 231 -27.60 -22.07 1.82
N GLN A 232 -28.63 -22.79 2.31
CA GLN A 232 -28.73 -24.25 2.13
C GLN A 232 -28.98 -24.57 0.64
N ALA A 233 -29.89 -23.84 -0.02
CA ALA A 233 -30.18 -24.01 -1.43
C ALA A 233 -28.99 -23.62 -2.32
N MET A 234 -28.33 -22.47 -2.07
CA MET A 234 -27.12 -22.08 -2.81
C MET A 234 -25.99 -23.12 -2.65
N ARG A 235 -25.83 -23.68 -1.44
CA ARG A 235 -24.86 -24.74 -1.18
C ARG A 235 -25.18 -26.02 -1.96
N ALA A 236 -26.45 -26.43 -2.00
CA ALA A 236 -26.88 -27.60 -2.77
C ALA A 236 -26.60 -27.46 -4.28
N VAL A 237 -26.78 -26.26 -4.86
CA VAL A 237 -26.42 -25.98 -6.26
C VAL A 237 -24.89 -26.02 -6.47
N CYS A 238 -24.09 -25.54 -5.51
CA CYS A 238 -22.64 -25.65 -5.56
C CYS A 238 -22.18 -27.13 -5.51
N ASP A 239 -22.73 -27.92 -4.58
CA ASP A 239 -22.41 -29.34 -4.42
C ASP A 239 -22.81 -30.17 -5.66
N LYS A 240 -23.97 -29.88 -6.26
CA LYS A 240 -24.45 -30.49 -7.52
C LYS A 240 -23.43 -30.41 -8.66
N TYR A 241 -22.60 -29.36 -8.68
CA TYR A 241 -21.54 -29.14 -9.68
C TYR A 241 -20.12 -29.30 -9.13
N GLY A 242 -19.96 -29.73 -7.88
CA GLY A 242 -18.67 -29.84 -7.21
C GLY A 242 -17.88 -28.53 -7.13
N ALA A 243 -18.58 -27.38 -7.15
CA ALA A 243 -18.02 -26.04 -7.02
C ALA A 243 -17.98 -25.62 -5.53
N LEU A 244 -17.13 -24.65 -5.20
CA LEU A 244 -16.99 -24.17 -3.83
C LEU A 244 -18.03 -23.08 -3.50
N LEU A 245 -18.44 -22.99 -2.23
CA LEU A 245 -19.16 -21.85 -1.69
C LEU A 245 -18.18 -20.98 -0.90
N ILE A 246 -18.04 -19.71 -1.29
CA ILE A 246 -17.24 -18.71 -0.57
C ILE A 246 -18.20 -17.71 0.08
N LEU A 247 -18.08 -17.56 1.39
CA LEU A 247 -18.78 -16.53 2.17
C LEU A 247 -17.76 -15.51 2.66
N ASP A 248 -18.03 -14.22 2.47
CA ASP A 248 -17.07 -13.14 2.72
C ASP A 248 -17.65 -11.94 3.48
N GLU A 249 -16.75 -11.12 4.06
CA GLU A 249 -17.06 -9.89 4.79
C GLU A 249 -15.80 -9.00 4.77
N VAL A 250 -15.93 -7.70 4.46
CA VAL A 250 -14.78 -6.91 3.95
C VAL A 250 -14.58 -5.55 4.65
N ALA A 251 -13.84 -5.60 5.77
CA ALA A 251 -13.24 -4.47 6.48
C ALA A 251 -11.72 -4.69 6.77
N HIS A 252 -11.01 -3.75 7.42
CA HIS A 252 -9.54 -3.57 7.25
C HIS A 252 -8.91 -2.61 8.30
N PRO A 253 -7.66 -2.81 8.81
CA PRO A 253 -6.89 -4.07 8.99
C PRO A 253 -5.88 -4.14 10.20
N LEU A 254 -5.89 -5.09 11.16
CA LEU A 254 -4.79 -5.17 12.19
C LEU A 254 -3.76 -6.28 11.94
N ALA A 255 -4.13 -7.55 11.86
CA ALA A 255 -5.43 -8.09 12.24
C ALA A 255 -5.46 -8.64 13.68
N CYS A 256 -4.30 -8.89 14.27
CA CYS A 256 -4.12 -9.97 15.24
C CYS A 256 -4.23 -9.55 16.72
N ALA A 257 -3.24 -8.82 17.26
CA ALA A 257 -3.07 -8.63 18.70
C ALA A 257 -4.28 -7.97 19.39
N ALA A 258 -4.70 -6.81 18.90
CA ALA A 258 -5.88 -6.09 19.41
C ALA A 258 -7.16 -6.91 19.35
N ALA A 259 -7.25 -7.85 18.39
CA ALA A 259 -8.51 -8.48 18.05
C ALA A 259 -8.68 -9.87 18.69
N LEU A 260 -7.57 -10.56 18.97
CA LEU A 260 -7.51 -11.57 20.02
C LEU A 260 -7.99 -10.97 21.35
N GLU A 261 -7.57 -9.74 21.67
CA GLU A 261 -8.07 -9.03 22.86
C GLU A 261 -9.55 -8.62 22.75
N VAL A 262 -10.04 -8.17 21.58
CA VAL A 262 -11.49 -7.98 21.34
C VAL A 262 -12.29 -9.26 21.59
N GLN A 263 -11.83 -10.42 21.10
CA GLN A 263 -12.54 -11.69 21.35
C GLN A 263 -12.55 -12.06 22.85
N ARG A 264 -11.43 -11.83 23.56
CA ARG A 264 -11.37 -11.99 25.02
C ARG A 264 -12.34 -11.04 25.75
N ILE A 265 -12.40 -9.77 25.35
CA ILE A 265 -13.30 -8.75 25.91
C ILE A 265 -14.77 -9.15 25.69
N ILE A 266 -15.16 -9.47 24.45
CA ILE A 266 -16.51 -9.91 24.10
C ILE A 266 -16.93 -11.14 24.92
N ARG A 267 -16.03 -12.12 25.08
CA ARG A 267 -16.24 -13.35 25.87
C ARG A 267 -16.32 -13.08 27.37
N LYS A 268 -15.53 -12.15 27.90
CA LYS A 268 -15.44 -11.80 29.33
C LYS A 268 -16.61 -10.94 29.81
N GLU A 269 -17.16 -10.09 28.93
CA GLU A 269 -18.16 -9.08 29.27
C GLU A 269 -19.58 -9.42 28.73
N ASP A 270 -19.78 -10.64 28.19
CA ASP A 270 -21.05 -11.15 27.61
C ASP A 270 -21.71 -10.18 26.59
N LEU A 271 -20.88 -9.47 25.82
CA LEU A 271 -21.33 -8.35 24.99
C LEU A 271 -22.32 -8.78 23.90
N ILE A 272 -22.27 -10.04 23.45
CA ILE A 272 -23.20 -10.58 22.46
C ILE A 272 -24.62 -10.67 23.02
N ARG A 273 -24.77 -10.97 24.31
CA ARG A 273 -26.07 -10.94 24.98
C ARG A 273 -26.57 -9.52 25.18
N ASN A 274 -25.68 -8.55 25.41
CA ASN A 274 -26.03 -7.12 25.43
C ASN A 274 -26.57 -6.68 24.06
N VAL A 275 -25.84 -6.98 22.97
CA VAL A 275 -26.24 -6.69 21.58
C VAL A 275 -27.57 -7.37 21.20
N ALA A 276 -27.80 -8.61 21.64
CA ALA A 276 -29.08 -9.28 21.41
C ALA A 276 -30.23 -8.58 22.16
N THR A 277 -30.04 -8.25 23.44
CA THR A 277 -31.08 -7.68 24.31
C THR A 277 -31.43 -6.24 23.91
N LEU A 278 -30.42 -5.37 23.77
CA LEU A 278 -30.60 -3.96 23.43
C LEU A 278 -30.77 -3.74 21.93
N GLY A 279 -30.38 -4.70 21.09
CA GLY A 279 -30.70 -4.71 19.66
C GLY A 279 -32.19 -4.82 19.40
N SER A 280 -32.91 -5.66 20.17
CA SER A 280 -34.37 -5.69 20.14
C SER A 280 -34.99 -4.37 20.60
N LEU A 281 -34.43 -3.71 21.65
CA LEU A 281 -34.90 -2.39 22.07
C LEU A 281 -34.70 -1.33 20.97
N LEU A 282 -33.53 -1.31 20.31
CA LEU A 282 -33.25 -0.41 19.20
C LEU A 282 -34.18 -0.66 18.00
N SER A 283 -34.45 -1.93 17.68
CA SER A 283 -35.45 -2.32 16.68
C SER A 283 -36.82 -1.72 17.00
N THR A 284 -37.33 -1.97 18.22
CA THR A 284 -38.65 -1.49 18.64
C THR A 284 -38.73 0.03 18.63
N ARG A 285 -37.69 0.74 19.09
CA ARG A 285 -37.68 2.21 19.09
C ARG A 285 -37.56 2.84 17.70
N LEU A 286 -36.79 2.25 16.79
CA LEU A 286 -36.75 2.73 15.41
C LEU A 286 -38.10 2.50 14.71
N ASP A 287 -38.75 1.35 14.95
CA ASP A 287 -40.08 1.06 14.40
C ASP A 287 -41.17 1.98 14.99
N GLU A 288 -41.28 2.09 16.32
CA GLU A 288 -42.23 2.98 17.01
C GLU A 288 -42.14 4.45 16.55
N LEU A 289 -40.95 4.92 16.19
CA LEU A 289 -40.72 6.31 15.79
C LEU A 289 -40.82 6.54 14.27
N LEU A 290 -40.43 5.59 13.43
CA LEU A 290 -40.26 5.81 11.97
C LEU A 290 -41.17 4.96 11.08
N SER A 291 -41.86 3.94 11.60
CA SER A 291 -42.80 3.10 10.85
C SER A 291 -43.87 3.91 10.11
N GLU A 292 -44.43 4.95 10.73
CA GLU A 292 -45.44 5.83 10.14
C GLU A 292 -44.86 7.00 9.31
N HIS A 293 -43.54 7.18 9.26
CA HIS A 293 -42.96 8.32 8.52
C HIS A 293 -43.16 8.16 7.00
N PRO A 294 -43.67 9.18 6.26
CA PRO A 294 -44.08 9.05 4.86
C PRO A 294 -42.93 8.83 3.88
N ASN A 295 -41.70 9.18 4.26
CA ASN A 295 -40.50 8.97 3.45
C ASN A 295 -39.57 7.85 3.94
N VAL A 296 -39.97 7.08 4.96
CA VAL A 296 -39.29 5.83 5.34
C VAL A 296 -40.01 4.66 4.70
N GLY A 297 -39.30 3.86 3.90
CA GLY A 297 -39.88 2.74 3.14
C GLY A 297 -39.76 1.39 3.85
N ASP A 298 -38.65 1.16 4.56
CA ASP A 298 -38.34 -0.09 5.26
C ASP A 298 -37.37 0.17 6.43
N ILE A 299 -37.44 -0.67 7.46
CA ILE A 299 -36.53 -0.67 8.63
C ILE A 299 -36.15 -2.12 8.90
N ARG A 300 -34.87 -2.46 8.75
CA ARG A 300 -34.39 -3.85 8.74
C ARG A 300 -33.02 -3.99 9.41
N GLY A 301 -32.76 -5.14 10.05
CA GLY A 301 -31.51 -5.34 10.76
C GLY A 301 -31.49 -6.54 11.70
N ARG A 302 -30.41 -6.65 12.48
CA ARG A 302 -30.24 -7.64 13.55
C ARG A 302 -29.22 -7.16 14.58
N GLY A 303 -29.46 -7.43 15.87
CA GLY A 303 -28.59 -6.94 16.95
C GLY A 303 -28.56 -5.41 16.95
N PHE A 304 -27.38 -4.80 16.89
CA PHE A 304 -27.22 -3.35 16.72
C PHE A 304 -27.10 -2.88 15.27
N PHE A 305 -27.15 -3.75 14.26
CA PHE A 305 -26.92 -3.38 12.86
C PHE A 305 -28.26 -3.18 12.12
N TRP A 306 -28.67 -1.91 11.93
CA TRP A 306 -29.98 -1.53 11.37
C TRP A 306 -29.88 -0.56 10.18
N GLY A 307 -30.50 -0.91 9.06
CA GLY A 307 -30.71 -0.04 7.91
C GLY A 307 -32.12 0.56 7.87
N ILE A 308 -32.22 1.83 7.48
CA ILE A 308 -33.47 2.58 7.28
C ILE A 308 -33.50 3.08 5.83
N GLU A 309 -34.44 2.58 5.03
CA GLU A 309 -34.54 2.89 3.60
C GLU A 309 -35.46 4.09 3.35
N LEU A 310 -35.06 4.99 2.45
CA LEU A 310 -35.70 6.28 2.22
C LEU A 310 -36.34 6.34 0.82
N VAL A 311 -37.61 6.75 0.77
CA VAL A 311 -38.45 6.67 -0.43
C VAL A 311 -39.24 7.95 -0.69
N ALA A 312 -39.43 8.26 -1.97
CA ALA A 312 -40.25 9.39 -2.43
C ALA A 312 -41.76 9.10 -2.31
N ASP A 313 -42.15 7.82 -2.22
CA ASP A 313 -43.51 7.38 -1.92
C ASP A 313 -43.47 5.99 -1.25
N LYS A 314 -44.05 5.89 -0.05
CA LYS A 314 -44.08 4.68 0.77
C LYS A 314 -44.92 3.56 0.16
N SER A 315 -46.11 3.90 -0.37
CA SER A 315 -47.09 2.94 -0.87
C SER A 315 -46.63 2.19 -2.13
N THR A 316 -45.90 2.89 -3.00
CA THR A 316 -45.33 2.37 -4.26
C THR A 316 -43.86 1.97 -4.11
N LYS A 317 -43.28 2.12 -2.90
CA LYS A 317 -41.84 1.93 -2.59
C LYS A 317 -40.89 2.71 -3.52
N ARG A 318 -41.36 3.79 -4.14
CA ARG A 318 -40.63 4.52 -5.21
C ARG A 318 -39.42 5.25 -4.63
N PRO A 319 -38.18 4.99 -5.09
CA PRO A 319 -36.99 5.68 -4.60
C PRO A 319 -36.98 7.15 -5.01
N PHE A 320 -36.15 7.95 -4.35
CA PHE A 320 -35.83 9.30 -4.82
C PHE A 320 -34.95 9.25 -6.10
N PRO A 321 -34.98 10.28 -6.95
CA PRO A 321 -34.00 10.44 -8.03
C PRO A 321 -32.60 10.61 -7.43
N ALA A 322 -31.59 9.94 -7.98
CA ALA A 322 -30.22 9.98 -7.43
C ALA A 322 -29.60 11.40 -7.39
N THR A 323 -30.10 12.32 -8.22
CA THR A 323 -29.74 13.75 -8.22
C THR A 323 -30.25 14.52 -7.00
N ALA A 324 -31.17 13.97 -6.21
CA ALA A 324 -31.68 14.59 -4.99
C ALA A 324 -30.73 14.45 -3.78
N GLY A 325 -29.77 13.52 -3.83
CA GLY A 325 -28.70 13.38 -2.83
C GLY A 325 -29.18 13.14 -1.39
N VAL A 326 -30.35 12.53 -1.20
CA VAL A 326 -31.10 12.50 0.08
C VAL A 326 -30.26 11.92 1.23
N THR A 327 -29.62 10.77 1.00
CA THR A 327 -28.75 10.14 2.01
C THR A 327 -27.60 11.05 2.41
N SER A 328 -26.94 11.69 1.44
CA SER A 328 -25.81 12.61 1.69
C SER A 328 -26.25 13.83 2.49
N GLY A 329 -27.41 14.42 2.15
CA GLY A 329 -27.95 15.57 2.86
C GLY A 329 -28.35 15.26 4.31
N ILE A 330 -28.88 14.06 4.57
CA ILE A 330 -29.20 13.59 5.92
C ILE A 330 -27.93 13.38 6.75
N VAL A 331 -26.87 12.78 6.19
CA VAL A 331 -25.58 12.64 6.88
C VAL A 331 -24.91 14.00 7.13
N GLU A 332 -24.95 14.91 6.16
CA GLU A 332 -24.40 16.26 6.31
C GLU A 332 -25.17 17.08 7.37
N LEU A 333 -26.47 16.87 7.52
CA LEU A 333 -27.29 17.47 8.58
C LEU A 333 -27.02 16.82 9.95
N GLY A 334 -26.86 15.50 10.01
CA GLY A 334 -26.56 14.76 11.25
C GLY A 334 -25.25 15.21 11.92
N LEU A 335 -24.25 15.56 11.13
CA LEU A 335 -22.94 16.07 11.60
C LEU A 335 -22.97 17.54 12.09
N LYS A 336 -24.13 18.21 12.05
CA LYS A 336 -24.33 19.59 12.51
C LYS A 336 -25.12 19.63 13.82
N GLU A 337 -25.03 20.74 14.54
CA GLU A 337 -25.93 21.03 15.65
C GLU A 337 -27.37 21.20 15.13
N PRO A 338 -28.41 20.75 15.85
CA PRO A 338 -28.37 20.15 17.20
C PRO A 338 -28.29 18.61 17.24
N TYR A 339 -27.97 17.93 16.13
CA TYR A 339 -28.04 16.45 16.06
C TYR A 339 -26.72 15.78 16.48
N CYS A 340 -25.58 16.24 15.96
CA CYS A 340 -24.22 15.75 16.28
C CYS A 340 -24.02 14.22 16.23
N ILE A 341 -24.75 13.54 15.34
CA ILE A 341 -24.80 12.08 15.19
C ILE A 341 -24.23 11.65 13.83
N ALA A 342 -23.35 10.64 13.81
CA ALA A 342 -22.89 10.00 12.59
C ALA A 342 -23.71 8.74 12.30
N VAL A 343 -24.40 8.72 11.16
CA VAL A 343 -25.02 7.52 10.57
C VAL A 343 -24.33 7.20 9.25
N TYR A 344 -24.22 5.92 8.89
CA TYR A 344 -23.48 5.50 7.71
C TYR A 344 -24.35 5.62 6.43
N PRO A 345 -23.89 6.29 5.36
CA PRO A 345 -24.64 6.46 4.12
C PRO A 345 -24.54 5.25 3.18
N GLY A 346 -25.65 4.86 2.56
CA GLY A 346 -25.66 3.92 1.45
C GLY A 346 -26.65 4.30 0.35
N THR A 347 -26.33 3.94 -0.90
CA THR A 347 -27.14 4.26 -2.09
C THR A 347 -27.11 3.12 -3.11
N GLY A 348 -28.10 3.08 -4.00
CA GLY A 348 -28.28 2.01 -4.98
C GLY A 348 -29.13 0.84 -4.49
N THR A 349 -29.87 1.01 -3.38
CA THR A 349 -30.63 -0.06 -2.72
C THR A 349 -31.69 -0.72 -3.61
N ALA A 350 -32.37 0.05 -4.46
CA ALA A 350 -33.57 -0.43 -5.17
C ALA A 350 -33.23 -1.33 -6.37
N ASP A 351 -32.13 -1.02 -7.08
CA ASP A 351 -31.75 -1.67 -8.35
C ASP A 351 -30.23 -1.74 -8.60
N GLY A 352 -29.39 -1.20 -7.71
CA GLY A 352 -27.94 -1.04 -7.88
C GLY A 352 -27.47 0.37 -8.31
N VAL A 353 -28.41 1.29 -8.59
CA VAL A 353 -28.17 2.66 -9.05
C VAL A 353 -29.00 3.70 -8.27
N ALA A 354 -30.29 3.41 -8.02
CA ALA A 354 -31.23 4.25 -7.29
C ALA A 354 -31.62 3.66 -5.92
N GLY A 355 -32.22 4.49 -5.06
CA GLY A 355 -32.58 4.13 -3.68
C GLY A 355 -31.54 4.63 -2.67
N ASP A 356 -32.06 5.22 -1.60
CA ASP A 356 -31.32 5.90 -0.53
C ASP A 356 -31.51 5.14 0.79
N HIS A 357 -30.48 5.01 1.62
CA HIS A 357 -30.60 4.46 2.96
C HIS A 357 -29.52 4.95 3.92
N ILE A 358 -29.84 4.99 5.21
CA ILE A 358 -28.85 5.17 6.29
C ILE A 358 -28.73 3.90 7.12
N ILE A 359 -27.56 3.67 7.72
CA ILE A 359 -27.31 2.57 8.66
C ILE A 359 -26.94 3.15 10.03
N VAL A 360 -27.56 2.59 11.06
CA VAL A 360 -27.34 2.84 12.49
C VAL A 360 -26.66 1.60 13.08
N SER A 361 -25.44 1.76 13.62
CA SER A 361 -24.62 0.66 14.15
C SER A 361 -23.78 1.08 15.37
N PRO A 362 -24.41 1.24 16.56
CA PRO A 362 -23.70 1.53 17.80
C PRO A 362 -22.80 0.38 18.28
N ALA A 363 -21.86 0.71 19.16
CA ALA A 363 -20.87 -0.21 19.72
C ALA A 363 -21.51 -1.26 20.65
N TYR A 364 -20.85 -2.40 20.83
CA TYR A 364 -21.45 -3.56 21.52
C TYR A 364 -21.69 -3.36 23.03
N ASN A 365 -21.03 -2.34 23.61
CA ASN A 365 -21.16 -1.91 25.00
C ASN A 365 -22.13 -0.71 25.19
N THR A 366 -22.83 -0.29 24.13
CA THR A 366 -23.88 0.75 24.21
C THR A 366 -24.99 0.34 25.18
N THR A 367 -25.47 1.32 25.95
CA THR A 367 -26.47 1.18 27.02
C THR A 367 -27.89 1.48 26.53
N ALA A 368 -28.89 1.06 27.31
CA ALA A 368 -30.31 1.34 26.99
C ALA A 368 -30.62 2.84 26.86
N ALA A 369 -29.98 3.71 27.65
CA ALA A 369 -30.19 5.15 27.56
C ALA A 369 -29.61 5.75 26.27
N GLU A 370 -28.48 5.23 25.79
CA GLU A 370 -27.89 5.62 24.51
C GLU A 370 -28.69 5.08 23.32
N VAL A 371 -29.32 3.91 23.43
CA VAL A 371 -30.29 3.40 22.43
C VAL A 371 -31.47 4.36 22.25
N GLU A 372 -32.03 4.87 23.36
CA GLU A 372 -33.11 5.87 23.34
C GLU A 372 -32.64 7.21 22.74
N GLU A 373 -31.43 7.67 23.10
CA GLU A 373 -30.82 8.88 22.55
C GLU A 373 -30.63 8.77 21.02
N ILE A 374 -30.08 7.63 20.55
CA ILE A 374 -29.85 7.34 19.13
C ILE A 374 -31.18 7.31 18.36
N ALA A 375 -32.18 6.56 18.83
CA ALA A 375 -33.47 6.47 18.15
C ALA A 375 -34.17 7.84 18.09
N SER A 376 -34.14 8.62 19.17
CA SER A 376 -34.66 10.00 19.21
C SER A 376 -33.92 10.96 18.28
N LEU A 377 -32.59 10.85 18.18
CA LEU A 377 -31.77 11.67 17.28
C LEU A 377 -32.01 11.35 15.82
N VAL A 378 -32.06 10.06 15.45
CA VAL A 378 -32.34 9.61 14.08
C VAL A 378 -33.77 10.01 13.66
N TYR A 379 -34.75 9.87 14.56
CA TYR A 379 -36.12 10.33 14.33
C TYR A 379 -36.19 11.84 14.04
N ARG A 380 -35.57 12.67 14.88
CA ARG A 380 -35.54 14.13 14.66
C ARG A 380 -34.81 14.48 13.37
N LEU A 381 -33.63 13.90 13.14
CA LEU A 381 -32.83 14.14 11.94
C LEU A 381 -33.60 13.86 10.64
N ILE A 382 -34.33 12.75 10.56
CA ILE A 382 -35.15 12.41 9.39
C ILE A 382 -36.31 13.40 9.23
N ASN A 383 -37.08 13.65 10.29
CA ASN A 383 -38.22 14.58 10.24
C ASN A 383 -37.79 15.99 9.83
N ASP A 384 -36.78 16.55 10.50
CA ASP A 384 -36.34 17.93 10.30
C ASP A 384 -35.72 18.13 8.89
N TYR A 385 -35.07 17.11 8.33
CA TYR A 385 -34.59 17.11 6.94
C TYR A 385 -35.74 17.26 5.93
N PHE A 386 -36.75 16.39 6.01
CA PHE A 386 -37.89 16.42 5.08
C PHE A 386 -38.82 17.62 5.33
N ALA A 387 -39.00 18.04 6.59
CA ALA A 387 -39.75 19.25 6.95
C ALA A 387 -39.08 20.54 6.46
N ALA A 388 -37.74 20.60 6.42
CA ALA A 388 -37.02 21.70 5.79
C ALA A 388 -37.21 21.69 4.26
N SER A 389 -37.08 20.52 3.63
CA SER A 389 -37.24 20.35 2.17
C SER A 389 -38.64 20.73 1.68
N MET A 390 -39.69 20.42 2.45
CA MET A 390 -41.06 20.79 2.13
C MET A 390 -41.31 22.31 2.04
N ARG A 391 -40.46 23.17 2.63
CA ARG A 391 -40.57 24.63 2.47
C ARG A 391 -40.13 25.14 1.09
N GLY A 392 -39.41 24.34 0.32
CA GLY A 392 -38.96 24.67 -1.04
C GLY A 392 -40.01 24.43 -2.14
N PHE A 393 -41.06 23.64 -1.86
CA PHE A 393 -42.03 23.19 -2.87
C PHE A 393 -43.43 23.73 -2.58
N ARG A 394 -43.83 24.82 -3.24
CA ARG A 394 -45.21 25.32 -3.17
C ARG A 394 -46.12 24.48 -4.08
N PRO A 395 -47.21 23.87 -3.56
CA PRO A 395 -48.22 23.24 -4.41
C PRO A 395 -49.07 24.28 -5.13
N GLY A 396 -49.37 24.03 -6.41
CA GLY A 396 -50.25 24.87 -7.24
C GLY A 396 -50.80 24.05 -8.41
N ALA A 397 -52.12 24.12 -8.63
CA ALA A 397 -52.87 23.28 -9.56
C ALA A 397 -54.22 23.98 -9.91
N PRO A 398 -55.05 23.49 -10.87
CA PRO A 398 -54.80 22.53 -11.95
C PRO A 398 -55.28 23.04 -13.34
N LYS A 399 -55.29 22.14 -14.34
CA LYS A 399 -55.84 22.22 -15.72
C LYS A 399 -54.97 22.93 -16.76
N GLY A 400 -54.87 22.42 -17.99
CA GLY A 400 -55.44 21.16 -18.49
C GLY A 400 -55.04 20.79 -19.92
N ASP A 401 -55.48 19.59 -20.30
CA ASP A 401 -55.62 18.98 -21.64
C ASP A 401 -54.37 18.85 -22.56
N LEU A 402 -54.15 17.59 -22.99
CA LEU A 402 -53.72 17.09 -24.32
C LEU A 402 -52.62 17.89 -25.08
N VAL A 403 -51.56 17.25 -25.56
CA VAL A 403 -51.61 16.36 -26.73
C VAL A 403 -50.38 15.44 -26.80
N GLU A 404 -50.54 14.26 -27.43
CA GLU A 404 -49.47 13.29 -27.74
C GLU A 404 -48.52 13.80 -28.84
N THR A 405 -47.27 13.36 -28.89
CA THR A 405 -46.60 13.04 -30.17
C THR A 405 -45.33 12.21 -29.97
N GLU A 406 -45.06 11.34 -30.94
CA GLU A 406 -43.90 10.46 -31.00
C GLU A 406 -42.73 11.08 -31.82
N SER A 407 -41.59 10.38 -31.83
CA SER A 407 -40.48 10.37 -32.81
C SER A 407 -40.51 11.28 -34.06
N ALA A 408 -39.35 11.89 -34.41
CA ALA A 408 -38.55 11.48 -35.58
C ALA A 408 -37.25 12.31 -35.87
N GLU A 409 -36.15 11.58 -36.13
CA GLU A 409 -35.15 11.70 -37.23
C GLU A 409 -34.63 13.06 -37.82
N SER A 410 -33.39 13.40 -37.44
CA SER A 410 -32.18 13.67 -38.29
C SER A 410 -32.07 14.75 -39.41
N LYS A 411 -31.04 15.64 -39.25
CA LYS A 411 -30.06 16.18 -40.26
C LYS A 411 -30.57 17.18 -41.34
N PRO A 412 -29.71 17.90 -42.15
CA PRO A 412 -28.24 17.86 -42.34
C PRO A 412 -27.47 19.23 -42.26
N HIS A 413 -26.25 19.30 -42.84
CA HIS A 413 -25.20 20.37 -42.83
C HIS A 413 -25.53 21.69 -43.62
N CYS A 414 -24.71 22.76 -43.81
CA CYS A 414 -23.23 23.04 -43.73
C CYS A 414 -22.94 24.61 -43.72
N PRO A 415 -21.77 25.20 -44.09
CA PRO A 415 -20.46 25.41 -43.40
C PRO A 415 -20.09 26.94 -43.16
N PRO A 416 -18.83 27.47 -43.23
CA PRO A 416 -17.81 27.51 -42.14
C PRO A 416 -17.04 28.86 -41.89
N ASN A 417 -16.12 28.85 -40.88
CA ASN A 417 -14.87 29.67 -40.74
C ASN A 417 -14.95 31.17 -40.32
N PRO A 418 -13.84 31.78 -39.79
CA PRO A 418 -12.81 31.25 -38.88
C PRO A 418 -12.28 32.25 -37.79
N SER A 419 -11.89 31.75 -36.60
CA SER A 419 -10.80 32.35 -35.79
C SER A 419 -10.22 31.36 -34.75
N GLN A 420 -8.91 31.47 -34.50
CA GLN A 420 -8.09 30.66 -33.56
C GLN A 420 -7.65 31.53 -32.35
N PRO A 421 -7.03 30.99 -31.27
CA PRO A 421 -6.52 29.61 -31.07
C PRO A 421 -7.01 28.89 -29.80
N GLN A 422 -6.70 27.59 -29.71
CA GLN A 422 -6.72 26.81 -28.46
C GLN A 422 -5.43 27.03 -27.64
N PRO A 423 -5.50 26.85 -26.31
CA PRO A 423 -4.42 26.31 -25.51
C PRO A 423 -4.75 24.87 -25.07
N ASP A 424 -4.03 23.88 -25.59
CA ASP A 424 -4.08 22.51 -25.08
C ASP A 424 -3.40 22.42 -23.71
N HIS A 425 -4.14 22.06 -22.66
CA HIS A 425 -3.55 21.56 -21.42
C HIS A 425 -4.38 20.43 -20.82
N ILE A 426 -4.04 19.20 -21.23
CA ILE A 426 -4.31 17.99 -20.47
C ILE A 426 -3.29 17.95 -19.31
N PRO A 427 -3.72 17.91 -18.04
CA PRO A 427 -2.82 17.59 -16.93
C PRO A 427 -2.46 16.10 -17.00
N GLN A 428 -1.28 15.78 -17.52
CA GLN A 428 -0.80 14.41 -17.59
C GLN A 428 -0.40 13.87 -16.22
N VAL A 429 -0.87 12.64 -15.93
CA VAL A 429 -0.23 11.62 -15.08
C VAL A 429 0.31 12.10 -13.72
N ILE A 430 -0.48 11.92 -12.67
CA ILE A 430 0.04 11.87 -11.30
C ILE A 430 0.83 10.57 -11.13
N SER A 431 2.17 10.67 -11.07
CA SER A 431 3.01 9.53 -10.68
C SER A 431 3.02 9.41 -9.16
N ILE A 432 2.30 8.42 -8.63
CA ILE A 432 2.25 8.12 -7.20
C ILE A 432 3.44 7.22 -6.84
N CYS A 433 4.31 7.70 -5.96
CA CYS A 433 5.42 6.93 -5.38
C CYS A 433 5.35 7.06 -3.86
N VAL A 434 5.16 5.95 -3.15
CA VAL A 434 4.90 5.91 -1.71
C VAL A 434 5.89 4.97 -1.01
N PRO A 435 6.77 5.48 -0.12
CA PRO A 435 7.60 4.65 0.76
C PRO A 435 6.84 4.23 2.03
N PHE A 436 7.42 3.26 2.76
CA PHE A 436 6.83 2.57 3.92
C PHE A 436 6.50 3.47 5.13
N SER A 437 5.38 3.22 5.81
CA SER A 437 5.35 2.57 7.16
C SER A 437 4.00 2.73 7.90
N HIS A 438 3.78 1.87 8.92
CA HIS A 438 2.82 2.00 10.06
C HIS A 438 1.28 1.85 9.90
N THR A 439 0.74 0.74 10.48
CA THR A 439 -0.17 0.77 11.67
C THR A 439 -1.73 0.91 11.54
N ILE A 440 -2.40 -0.18 11.12
CA ILE A 440 -3.46 -1.04 11.80
C ILE A 440 -4.91 -0.64 12.28
N LEU A 441 -5.97 -1.48 11.99
CA LEU A 441 -7.11 -1.98 12.86
C LEU A 441 -8.19 -2.99 12.25
N HIS A 442 -8.34 -4.29 12.68
CA HIS A 442 -9.47 -5.25 12.39
C HIS A 442 -9.30 -6.72 12.92
N THR A 443 -10.20 -7.27 13.77
CA THR A 443 -10.85 -8.62 13.58
C THR A 443 -12.12 -8.71 14.42
N THR A 444 -13.24 -9.04 13.77
CA THR A 444 -14.55 -9.30 14.39
C THR A 444 -15.24 -10.43 13.62
N TYR A 445 -16.36 -10.96 14.11
CA TYR A 445 -17.37 -11.74 13.36
C TYR A 445 -17.22 -13.26 13.08
N CYS A 446 -16.38 -14.02 13.79
CA CYS A 446 -16.64 -15.49 13.94
C CYS A 446 -18.00 -15.78 14.62
N ILE A 447 -18.58 -14.78 15.28
CA ILE A 447 -19.79 -14.91 16.11
C ILE A 447 -21.09 -14.93 15.28
N HIS A 448 -21.14 -14.30 14.11
CA HIS A 448 -22.36 -14.31 13.27
C HIS A 448 -22.50 -15.60 12.44
N LEU A 449 -21.37 -16.25 12.08
CA LEU A 449 -21.36 -17.57 11.44
C LEU A 449 -22.01 -18.64 12.33
N ARG A 450 -21.76 -18.63 13.64
CA ARG A 450 -22.34 -19.60 14.59
C ARG A 450 -23.87 -19.68 14.54
N THR A 451 -24.55 -18.57 14.24
CA THR A 451 -26.02 -18.55 14.06
C THR A 451 -26.51 -19.23 12.78
N TYR A 452 -25.73 -19.22 11.68
CA TYR A 452 -26.13 -19.79 10.39
C TYR A 452 -25.62 -21.22 10.17
N VAL A 453 -24.50 -21.59 10.81
CA VAL A 453 -23.99 -22.97 10.79
C VAL A 453 -24.92 -23.93 11.56
N PHE A 454 -25.65 -23.44 12.57
CA PHE A 454 -26.65 -24.23 13.30
C PHE A 454 -27.85 -24.66 12.43
N ASP A 455 -28.32 -23.79 11.53
CA ASP A 455 -29.42 -24.11 10.61
C ASP A 455 -29.02 -25.17 9.57
N LEU A 456 -27.73 -25.32 9.26
CA LEU A 456 -27.22 -26.26 8.26
C LEU A 456 -27.22 -27.75 8.71
N GLN A 457 -27.59 -28.07 9.96
CA GLN A 457 -27.45 -29.44 10.51
C GLN A 457 -28.77 -30.18 10.82
N ASN A 458 -29.94 -29.53 10.76
CA ASN A 458 -31.22 -30.11 11.22
C ASN A 458 -31.92 -31.05 10.21
N SER A 459 -31.18 -31.83 9.41
CA SER A 459 -31.78 -32.67 8.34
C SER A 459 -31.13 -34.04 8.09
N HIS A 460 -30.44 -34.63 9.08
CA HIS A 460 -30.12 -36.07 9.06
C HIS A 460 -30.43 -36.77 10.39
N ILE A 461 -31.56 -37.48 10.42
CA ILE A 461 -31.87 -38.54 11.36
C ILE A 461 -31.82 -39.87 10.60
N ASP A 462 -30.82 -40.71 10.85
CA ASP A 462 -31.05 -42.14 11.10
C ASP A 462 -29.86 -42.77 11.87
N ASN A 463 -30.02 -44.02 12.27
CA ASN A 463 -29.14 -44.83 13.11
C ASN A 463 -27.94 -45.38 12.29
N ASP A 464 -26.85 -45.92 12.84
CA ASP A 464 -26.71 -46.82 14.00
C ASP A 464 -25.22 -46.94 14.45
N ALA A 465 -24.89 -47.98 15.24
CA ALA A 465 -23.57 -48.49 15.62
C ALA A 465 -22.85 -47.85 16.84
N LYS A 466 -22.85 -48.62 17.94
CA LYS A 466 -22.18 -48.39 19.24
C LYS A 466 -20.73 -48.93 19.28
N LEU A 467 -20.10 -48.85 20.47
CA LEU A 467 -18.77 -49.35 20.89
C LEU A 467 -17.60 -48.45 20.46
N CYS A 468 -16.51 -48.25 21.22
CA CYS A 468 -16.13 -48.58 22.62
C CYS A 468 -14.93 -47.68 23.03
N LEU A 469 -14.51 -47.50 24.29
CA LEU A 469 -14.91 -48.07 25.60
C LEU A 469 -14.78 -46.98 26.71
N SER A 470 -14.42 -47.36 27.94
CA SER A 470 -14.23 -46.49 29.12
C SER A 470 -12.89 -46.74 29.83
N ARG A 471 -12.49 -45.81 30.72
CA ARG A 471 -11.86 -45.95 32.08
C ARG A 471 -11.10 -44.64 32.41
N HIS A 472 -11.04 -44.09 33.64
CA HIS A 472 -11.52 -44.52 34.97
C HIS A 472 -11.74 -43.29 35.92
N ALA A 473 -12.75 -43.36 36.81
CA ALA A 473 -12.79 -42.95 38.24
C ALA A 473 -12.36 -41.51 38.72
N ARG A 474 -12.96 -40.88 39.76
CA ARG A 474 -14.16 -41.19 40.60
C ARG A 474 -14.68 -39.92 41.34
N PHE A 475 -15.95 -39.98 41.74
CA PHE A 475 -16.79 -39.06 42.58
C PHE A 475 -16.37 -39.04 44.09
N PRO A 476 -16.97 -38.26 45.06
CA PRO A 476 -18.40 -37.82 45.13
C PRO A 476 -18.82 -36.46 45.80
N PHE A 477 -20.15 -36.24 45.81
CA PHE A 477 -21.04 -35.26 46.49
C PHE A 477 -21.40 -33.94 45.77
N ILE A 478 -22.66 -33.54 45.43
CA ILE A 478 -24.07 -33.76 45.91
C ILE A 478 -24.42 -32.85 47.12
N GLN A 479 -25.44 -31.97 47.14
CA GLN A 479 -26.59 -31.59 46.25
C GLN A 479 -26.91 -30.05 46.43
N TYR A 480 -28.00 -29.36 46.05
CA TYR A 480 -29.37 -29.68 45.55
C TYR A 480 -29.85 -28.70 44.42
N CYS A 481 -31.12 -28.24 44.35
CA CYS A 481 -31.70 -27.55 43.16
C CYS A 481 -33.06 -26.81 43.43
N LYS A 482 -33.58 -26.07 42.42
CA LYS A 482 -34.96 -25.53 42.17
C LYS A 482 -35.40 -24.17 42.79
N LEU A 483 -36.29 -23.34 42.19
CA LEU A 483 -36.68 -23.05 40.78
C LEU A 483 -37.53 -21.72 40.64
N CYS A 484 -37.81 -21.30 39.39
CA CYS A 484 -38.51 -20.15 38.76
C CYS A 484 -39.80 -19.46 39.34
N LEU A 485 -39.89 -18.11 39.20
CA LEU A 485 -40.74 -17.21 38.32
C LEU A 485 -42.32 -17.41 38.22
N PRO A 486 -43.14 -16.60 37.47
CA PRO A 486 -43.78 -15.33 37.94
C PRO A 486 -45.24 -14.95 37.43
N ILE A 487 -45.87 -13.85 37.94
CA ILE A 487 -46.83 -12.89 37.22
C ILE A 487 -48.24 -13.49 36.78
N PRO A 488 -49.33 -12.78 36.31
CA PRO A 488 -49.67 -11.34 36.04
C PRO A 488 -51.01 -10.71 36.62
N ALA A 489 -51.07 -9.36 36.51
CA ALA A 489 -52.11 -8.32 36.26
C ALA A 489 -53.68 -8.49 36.21
N ALA A 490 -54.37 -7.47 36.82
CA ALA A 490 -55.43 -6.53 36.31
C ALA A 490 -56.78 -7.05 35.69
N PRO A 491 -57.77 -6.20 35.28
CA PRO A 491 -58.02 -4.73 35.44
C PRO A 491 -59.46 -4.36 35.95
N GLY A 492 -59.87 -3.06 35.95
CA GLY A 492 -61.30 -2.66 35.77
C GLY A 492 -61.92 -1.51 36.62
N ASP A 493 -62.07 -0.33 36.01
CA ASP A 493 -63.16 0.69 36.08
C ASP A 493 -63.69 1.40 37.36
N THR A 494 -64.21 2.62 37.10
CA THR A 494 -64.87 3.65 37.95
C THR A 494 -66.43 3.54 37.88
N PRO A 495 -67.30 4.29 38.64
CA PRO A 495 -67.08 5.60 39.30
C PRO A 495 -67.81 5.92 40.65
N GLU A 496 -67.48 7.11 41.18
CA GLU A 496 -68.28 8.11 41.95
C GLU A 496 -69.23 7.78 43.14
N SER A 497 -69.21 8.74 44.10
CA SER A 497 -70.34 9.29 44.91
C SER A 497 -70.56 8.89 46.39
N HIS A 498 -69.95 9.70 47.29
CA HIS A 498 -70.58 10.51 48.37
C HIS A 498 -71.33 9.92 49.61
N TRP A 499 -71.25 10.72 50.71
CA TRP A 499 -72.07 10.78 51.95
C TRP A 499 -71.82 9.83 53.15
N GLN A 500 -70.88 10.25 54.01
CA GLN A 500 -71.04 10.64 55.45
C GLN A 500 -71.71 9.73 56.52
N TYR A 501 -71.04 9.69 57.70
CA TYR A 501 -71.50 9.70 59.13
C TYR A 501 -72.85 9.02 59.54
N ALA A 502 -72.99 8.35 60.70
CA ALA A 502 -72.52 8.74 62.05
C ALA A 502 -72.46 7.58 63.10
N THR A 503 -72.03 7.90 64.32
CA THR A 503 -71.91 7.05 65.54
C THR A 503 -73.18 7.00 66.42
N ILE A 504 -73.24 6.09 67.43
CA ILE A 504 -73.66 6.36 68.85
C ILE A 504 -73.64 5.11 69.81
N TYR A 505 -73.05 5.30 71.00
CA TYR A 505 -73.19 4.71 72.38
C TYR A 505 -73.66 3.26 72.74
N ASP A 506 -72.76 2.52 73.43
CA ASP A 506 -72.67 2.27 74.92
C ASP A 506 -73.57 1.27 75.74
N MET A 507 -73.00 0.84 76.90
CA MET A 507 -73.53 0.27 78.17
C MET A 507 -73.91 -1.24 78.43
N ALA A 508 -73.18 -1.83 79.43
CA ALA A 508 -73.64 -2.48 80.68
C ALA A 508 -74.04 -4.01 80.86
N VAL A 509 -73.26 -4.70 81.72
CA VAL A 509 -73.61 -5.56 82.91
C VAL A 509 -74.49 -6.85 82.82
N GLY A 510 -74.02 -7.99 83.40
CA GLY A 510 -74.91 -8.89 84.20
C GLY A 510 -74.73 -10.44 84.30
N LEU A 511 -74.05 -10.94 85.35
CA LEU A 511 -74.40 -12.08 86.27
C LEU A 511 -74.58 -13.60 85.87
N THR A 512 -74.35 -14.45 86.90
CA THR A 512 -74.81 -15.86 87.19
C THR A 512 -74.24 -17.13 86.50
N GLY A 513 -73.29 -17.81 87.19
CA GLY A 513 -73.43 -19.15 87.85
C GLY A 513 -73.69 -20.48 87.07
N GLY A 514 -73.01 -21.58 87.48
CA GLY A 514 -73.63 -22.93 87.42
C GLY A 514 -72.86 -24.18 86.92
N SER A 515 -71.68 -24.53 87.46
CA SER A 515 -71.11 -25.90 87.53
C SER A 515 -71.27 -26.90 86.35
N ARG A 516 -70.29 -26.92 85.43
CA ARG A 516 -69.81 -28.12 84.71
C ARG A 516 -68.26 -28.19 84.74
N HIS A 517 -67.70 -28.14 85.95
CA HIS A 517 -66.25 -28.07 86.16
C HIS A 517 -65.57 -29.44 86.07
N ALA A 518 -64.68 -29.58 85.08
CA ALA A 518 -63.51 -30.46 85.01
C ALA A 518 -62.94 -30.45 83.58
N ALA A 519 -63.76 -30.82 82.59
CA ALA A 519 -63.34 -30.98 81.19
C ALA A 519 -63.26 -29.64 80.42
N ASP A 520 -64.14 -28.68 80.72
CA ASP A 520 -64.10 -27.34 80.11
C ASP A 520 -62.92 -26.49 80.63
N GLU A 521 -62.28 -26.86 81.74
CA GLU A 521 -61.19 -26.08 82.35
C GLU A 521 -59.84 -26.29 81.66
N GLU A 522 -59.54 -27.49 81.17
CA GLU A 522 -58.29 -27.75 80.43
C GLU A 522 -58.32 -27.05 79.06
N ALA A 523 -59.47 -27.10 78.36
CA ALA A 523 -59.70 -26.33 77.13
C ALA A 523 -59.66 -24.81 77.36
N ARG A 524 -60.16 -24.32 78.50
CA ARG A 524 -60.03 -22.90 78.88
C ARG A 524 -58.59 -22.51 79.18
N ALA A 525 -57.80 -23.36 79.83
CA ALA A 525 -56.39 -23.09 80.11
C ALA A 525 -55.56 -22.88 78.83
N GLU A 526 -55.80 -23.67 77.78
CA GLU A 526 -55.15 -23.45 76.47
C GLU A 526 -55.62 -22.14 75.81
N VAL A 527 -56.92 -21.83 75.88
CA VAL A 527 -57.49 -20.58 75.37
C VAL A 527 -56.94 -19.36 76.13
N ASP A 528 -56.74 -19.44 77.44
CA ASP A 528 -56.18 -18.34 78.24
C ASP A 528 -54.68 -18.14 78.00
N VAL A 529 -53.92 -19.21 77.71
CA VAL A 529 -52.52 -19.10 77.24
C VAL A 529 -52.46 -18.45 75.85
N LEU A 530 -53.40 -18.74 74.95
CA LEU A 530 -53.56 -18.06 73.66
C LEU A 530 -53.95 -16.59 73.83
N ASN A 531 -54.94 -16.29 74.67
CA ASN A 531 -55.35 -14.92 75.00
C ASN A 531 -54.21 -14.12 75.62
N SER A 532 -53.40 -14.70 76.53
CA SER A 532 -52.21 -14.04 77.10
C SER A 532 -51.17 -13.66 76.04
N ARG A 533 -51.02 -14.46 74.98
CA ARG A 533 -50.16 -14.12 73.82
C ARG A 533 -50.81 -13.04 72.93
N LEU A 534 -52.12 -13.11 72.71
CA LEU A 534 -52.88 -12.13 71.92
C LEU A 534 -52.92 -10.75 72.61
N GLU A 535 -53.02 -10.72 73.94
CA GLU A 535 -53.02 -9.50 74.75
C GLU A 535 -51.63 -8.83 74.77
N LYS A 536 -50.54 -9.62 74.87
CA LYS A 536 -49.17 -9.12 74.69
C LYS A 536 -48.96 -8.52 73.30
N THR A 537 -49.51 -9.15 72.27
CA THR A 537 -49.50 -8.64 70.88
C THR A 537 -50.31 -7.34 70.76
N THR A 538 -51.47 -7.27 71.42
CA THR A 538 -52.33 -6.07 71.47
C THR A 538 -51.66 -4.90 72.22
N GLN A 539 -50.95 -5.16 73.33
CA GLN A 539 -50.14 -4.16 74.01
C GLN A 539 -48.97 -3.68 73.14
N LEU A 540 -48.33 -4.57 72.38
CA LEU A 540 -47.28 -4.19 71.43
C LEU A 540 -47.84 -3.29 70.31
N ASN A 541 -49.01 -3.64 69.75
CA ASN A 541 -49.67 -2.83 68.73
C ASN A 541 -50.07 -1.43 69.26
N LYS A 542 -50.61 -1.34 70.49
CA LYS A 542 -50.88 -0.04 71.15
C LYS A 542 -49.60 0.78 71.38
N LYS A 543 -48.47 0.14 71.72
CA LYS A 543 -47.17 0.82 71.83
C LYS A 543 -46.65 1.29 70.47
N ILE A 544 -46.83 0.51 69.41
CA ILE A 544 -46.46 0.89 68.03
C ILE A 544 -47.31 2.07 67.56
N GLN A 545 -48.64 2.05 67.73
CA GLN A 545 -49.50 3.21 67.44
C GLN A 545 -49.11 4.45 68.24
N ALA A 546 -48.80 4.32 69.53
CA ALA A 546 -48.34 5.44 70.35
C ALA A 546 -46.96 6.00 69.93
N CYS A 547 -46.09 5.17 69.34
CA CYS A 547 -44.84 5.63 68.73
C CYS A 547 -45.08 6.29 67.37
N LEU A 548 -45.94 5.73 66.52
CA LEU A 548 -46.30 6.31 65.22
C LEU A 548 -46.97 7.68 65.38
N GLY A 549 -47.96 7.82 66.28
CA GLY A 549 -48.62 9.10 66.52
C GLY A 549 -47.68 10.19 67.06
N ARG A 550 -46.66 9.82 67.86
CA ARG A 550 -45.58 10.75 68.26
C ARG A 550 -44.69 11.11 67.08
N LEU A 551 -44.27 10.13 66.28
CA LEU A 551 -43.43 10.35 65.10
C LEU A 551 -44.12 11.24 64.05
N GLU A 552 -45.42 11.07 63.88
CA GLU A 552 -46.27 11.85 62.97
C GLU A 552 -46.47 13.30 63.48
N ALA A 553 -46.70 13.49 64.79
CA ALA A 553 -46.76 14.82 65.40
C ALA A 553 -45.41 15.56 65.29
N THR A 554 -44.29 14.91 65.59
CA THR A 554 -42.94 15.47 65.40
C THR A 554 -42.67 15.76 63.92
N GLY A 555 -43.01 14.83 63.03
CA GLY A 555 -42.87 14.98 61.58
C GLY A 555 -43.80 16.02 60.96
N LYS A 556 -44.81 16.52 61.68
CA LYS A 556 -45.61 17.69 61.29
C LYS A 556 -44.90 18.98 61.73
N SER A 557 -44.55 19.08 63.01
CA SER A 557 -43.81 20.24 63.57
C SER A 557 -42.50 20.52 62.83
N VAL A 558 -41.75 19.49 62.44
CA VAL A 558 -40.52 19.65 61.63
C VAL A 558 -40.80 20.19 60.22
N ARG A 559 -41.92 19.80 59.58
CA ARG A 559 -42.30 20.34 58.26
C ARG A 559 -42.71 21.81 58.34
N ASP A 560 -43.50 22.16 59.36
CA ASP A 560 -44.01 23.53 59.56
C ASP A 560 -42.86 24.53 59.85
N VAL A 561 -41.76 24.08 60.49
CA VAL A 561 -40.57 24.91 60.77
C VAL A 561 -39.53 24.86 59.63
N SER A 562 -39.38 23.73 58.92
CA SER A 562 -38.34 23.58 57.89
C SER A 562 -38.57 24.44 56.65
N GLY A 563 -39.83 24.75 56.30
CA GLY A 563 -40.17 25.54 55.12
C GLY A 563 -39.55 26.95 55.14
N PRO A 564 -39.87 27.79 56.16
CA PRO A 564 -39.29 29.13 56.29
C PRO A 564 -37.76 29.12 56.39
N LEU A 565 -37.19 28.24 57.21
CA LEU A 565 -35.75 28.20 57.49
C LEU A 565 -34.91 27.85 56.25
N SER A 566 -35.44 26.99 55.37
CA SER A 566 -34.84 26.67 54.07
C SER A 566 -34.81 27.89 53.14
N GLY A 567 -35.85 28.73 53.16
CA GLY A 567 -35.93 29.97 52.39
C GLY A 567 -34.89 31.02 52.80
N GLU A 568 -34.70 31.24 54.10
CA GLU A 568 -33.71 32.20 54.61
C GLU A 568 -32.27 31.69 54.48
N THR A 569 -32.02 30.40 54.75
CA THR A 569 -30.70 29.78 54.53
C THR A 569 -30.26 29.90 53.07
N ARG A 570 -31.19 29.70 52.12
CA ARG A 570 -30.91 29.84 50.68
C ARG A 570 -30.62 31.30 50.29
N ARG A 571 -31.26 32.29 50.91
CA ARG A 571 -30.93 33.71 50.73
C ARG A 571 -29.53 34.05 51.27
N LEU A 572 -29.17 33.53 52.43
CA LEU A 572 -27.83 33.72 53.02
C LEU A 572 -26.72 33.07 52.18
N GLN A 573 -26.94 31.87 51.64
CA GLN A 573 -25.99 31.25 50.70
C GLN A 573 -25.82 32.08 49.41
N VAL A 574 -26.92 32.58 48.82
CA VAL A 574 -26.84 33.47 47.65
C VAL A 574 -26.08 34.76 47.98
N LEU A 575 -26.30 35.35 49.16
CA LEU A 575 -25.59 36.55 49.59
C LEU A 575 -24.08 36.29 49.79
N GLY A 576 -23.70 35.19 50.45
CA GLY A 576 -22.30 34.78 50.62
C GLY A 576 -21.59 34.56 49.29
N ASN A 577 -22.16 33.72 48.43
CA ASN A 577 -21.63 33.45 47.09
C ASN A 577 -21.44 34.74 46.26
N ASN A 578 -22.33 35.72 46.41
CA ASN A 578 -22.20 37.02 45.75
C ASN A 578 -21.05 37.86 46.32
N ILE A 579 -20.85 37.87 47.64
CA ILE A 579 -19.75 38.58 48.31
C ILE A 579 -18.40 37.96 47.89
N ASP A 580 -18.27 36.64 47.92
CA ASP A 580 -17.06 35.93 47.50
C ASP A 580 -16.75 36.17 46.01
N SER A 581 -17.78 36.23 45.16
CA SER A 581 -17.64 36.58 43.73
C SER A 581 -17.14 38.01 43.53
N VAL A 582 -17.57 38.98 44.36
CA VAL A 582 -17.10 40.37 44.32
C VAL A 582 -15.66 40.49 44.83
N LEU A 583 -15.30 39.79 45.91
CA LEU A 583 -13.92 39.76 46.41
C LEU A 583 -12.95 39.15 45.36
N ALA A 584 -13.36 38.05 44.72
CA ALA A 584 -12.60 37.44 43.63
C ALA A 584 -12.48 38.35 42.39
N ALA A 585 -13.47 39.21 42.13
CA ALA A 585 -13.39 40.21 41.07
C ALA A 585 -12.42 41.37 41.41
N ILE A 586 -12.32 41.76 42.68
CA ILE A 586 -11.40 42.82 43.14
C ILE A 586 -9.93 42.34 43.06
N GLU A 587 -9.62 41.14 43.54
CA GLU A 587 -8.25 40.59 43.49
C GLU A 587 -7.72 40.46 42.05
N ARG A 588 -8.57 40.06 41.10
CA ARG A 588 -8.25 39.99 39.66
C ARG A 588 -7.82 41.33 39.05
N ILE A 589 -8.27 42.45 39.61
CA ILE A 589 -7.91 43.79 39.13
C ILE A 589 -6.58 44.24 39.74
N ARG A 590 -6.27 43.81 40.97
CA ARG A 590 -5.11 44.30 41.73
C ARG A 590 -3.81 43.57 41.41
N GLN A 591 -3.77 42.24 41.53
CA GLN A 591 -2.50 41.48 41.50
C GLN A 591 -1.59 41.78 40.28
N PRO A 592 -2.11 41.93 39.04
CA PRO A 592 -1.25 42.17 37.88
C PRO A 592 -0.49 43.51 37.95
N ALA A 593 -1.04 44.53 38.62
CA ALA A 593 -0.42 45.84 38.73
C ALA A 593 0.76 45.83 39.73
N ASP A 594 0.58 45.22 40.90
CA ASP A 594 1.63 45.10 41.93
C ASP A 594 2.82 44.29 41.39
N SER A 595 2.58 43.24 40.60
CA SER A 595 3.62 42.34 40.06
C SER A 595 4.62 42.97 39.08
N LYS A 596 4.33 44.13 38.48
CA LYS A 596 5.18 44.72 37.42
C LYS A 596 6.60 45.04 37.90
N ASN A 597 6.73 45.60 39.10
CA ASN A 597 7.97 46.23 39.56
C ASN A 597 9.06 45.20 39.91
N ASP A 598 8.66 44.10 40.57
CA ASP A 598 9.58 43.04 41.00
C ASP A 598 10.18 42.28 39.80
N GLU A 599 9.35 42.00 38.79
CA GLU A 599 9.78 41.33 37.57
C GLU A 599 10.63 42.25 36.68
N GLU A 600 10.31 43.54 36.59
CA GLU A 600 11.12 44.51 35.83
C GLU A 600 12.58 44.56 36.33
N ALA A 601 12.80 44.41 37.63
CA ALA A 601 14.15 44.33 38.21
C ALA A 601 14.93 43.08 37.77
N ILE A 602 14.24 41.96 37.49
CA ILE A 602 14.84 40.72 36.98
C ILE A 602 15.15 40.85 35.48
N ILE A 603 14.20 41.37 34.68
CA ILE A 603 14.39 41.55 33.24
C ILE A 603 15.52 42.55 32.92
N ARG A 604 15.72 43.57 33.76
CA ARG A 604 16.84 44.53 33.63
C ARG A 604 18.23 43.94 33.93
N GLN A 605 18.34 42.79 34.61
CA GLN A 605 19.63 42.16 34.93
C GLN A 605 20.15 41.24 33.82
N GLY A 606 19.25 40.69 33.00
CA GLY A 606 19.56 39.73 31.94
C GLY A 606 19.76 38.29 32.41
N PRO A 607 19.59 37.29 31.51
CA PRO A 607 19.54 35.88 31.86
C PRO A 607 20.82 35.35 32.51
N GLU A 608 21.98 35.89 32.13
CA GLU A 608 23.29 35.50 32.66
C GLU A 608 23.48 35.88 34.14
N LYS A 609 22.87 36.98 34.62
CA LYS A 609 23.02 37.46 36.00
C LYS A 609 21.85 37.10 36.90
N ALA A 610 20.63 37.13 36.37
CA ALA A 610 19.43 36.71 37.09
C ALA A 610 19.35 35.19 37.32
N GLY A 611 20.10 34.41 36.54
CA GLY A 611 20.02 32.95 36.46
C GLY A 611 18.88 32.52 35.53
N LEU A 612 19.21 31.74 34.50
CA LEU A 612 18.31 31.40 33.38
C LEU A 612 16.92 30.93 33.84
N SER A 613 16.82 29.95 34.75
CA SER A 613 15.53 29.43 35.23
C SER A 613 14.68 30.48 35.95
N ASN A 614 15.30 31.41 36.68
CA ASN A 614 14.60 32.49 37.39
C ASN A 614 14.13 33.57 36.40
N TYR A 615 14.98 33.91 35.44
CA TYR A 615 14.68 34.83 34.35
C TYR A 615 13.51 34.33 33.47
N LEU A 616 13.53 33.05 33.07
CA LEU A 616 12.42 32.43 32.33
C LEU A 616 11.11 32.41 33.14
N ASN A 617 11.18 32.13 34.44
CA ASN A 617 10.02 32.19 35.32
C ASN A 617 9.46 33.63 35.47
N SER A 618 10.32 34.65 35.44
CA SER A 618 9.91 36.06 35.42
C SER A 618 9.08 36.39 34.17
N ILE A 619 9.57 36.05 32.96
CA ILE A 619 8.82 36.31 31.73
C ILE A 619 7.54 35.45 31.64
N LYS A 620 7.51 34.24 32.24
CA LYS A 620 6.24 33.46 32.40
C LYS A 620 5.21 34.22 33.25
N ARG A 621 5.62 34.81 34.38
CA ARG A 621 4.71 35.58 35.26
C ARG A 621 4.23 36.86 34.59
N LEU A 622 5.10 37.58 33.87
CA LEU A 622 4.74 38.73 33.04
C LEU A 622 3.73 38.38 31.94
N ASN A 623 3.95 37.29 31.19
CA ASN A 623 3.01 36.82 30.16
C ASN A 623 1.63 36.46 30.75
N LYS A 624 1.61 35.78 31.91
CA LYS A 624 0.35 35.48 32.61
C LYS A 624 -0.37 36.78 33.02
N ALA A 625 0.32 37.72 33.66
CA ALA A 625 -0.24 39.00 34.08
C ALA A 625 -0.81 39.79 32.89
N LEU A 626 -0.14 39.78 31.73
CA LEU A 626 -0.65 40.38 30.49
C LEU A 626 -1.90 39.65 29.95
N GLY A 627 -1.97 38.32 30.07
CA GLY A 627 -3.15 37.52 29.73
C GLY A 627 -4.35 37.82 30.62
N ASP A 628 -4.15 37.80 31.94
CA ASP A 628 -5.16 38.12 32.95
C ASP A 628 -5.67 39.57 32.77
N MET A 629 -4.78 40.54 32.49
CA MET A 629 -5.18 41.91 32.16
C MET A 629 -5.95 42.01 30.83
N LYS A 630 -5.56 41.29 29.77
CA LYS A 630 -6.33 41.25 28.51
C LYS A 630 -7.74 40.71 28.74
N ALA A 631 -7.90 39.66 29.54
CA ALA A 631 -9.21 39.09 29.89
C ALA A 631 -10.09 40.06 30.70
N SER A 632 -9.51 40.99 31.48
CA SER A 632 -10.27 42.00 32.23
C SER A 632 -11.03 43.00 31.36
N ASN A 633 -10.55 43.25 30.13
CA ASN A 633 -11.08 44.25 29.17
C ASN A 633 -11.29 45.67 29.75
N LEU A 634 -10.62 46.02 30.85
CA LEU A 634 -10.76 47.32 31.51
C LEU A 634 -9.92 48.40 30.83
N ARG A 635 -10.56 49.49 30.40
CA ARG A 635 -9.90 50.62 29.72
C ARG A 635 -8.80 51.28 30.57
N ALA A 636 -8.91 51.24 31.89
CA ALA A 636 -7.89 51.72 32.82
C ALA A 636 -6.56 50.92 32.76
N ASN A 637 -6.60 49.65 32.35
CA ASN A 637 -5.43 48.77 32.33
C ASN A 637 -4.56 48.95 31.07
N GLN A 638 -5.01 49.72 30.07
CA GLN A 638 -4.34 49.85 28.76
C GLN A 638 -2.87 50.31 28.87
N GLN A 639 -2.55 51.23 29.78
CA GLN A 639 -1.17 51.70 29.97
C GLN A 639 -0.28 50.60 30.58
N THR A 640 -0.75 49.90 31.61
CA THR A 640 0.00 48.82 32.26
C THR A 640 0.20 47.63 31.32
N MET A 641 -0.80 47.29 30.51
CA MET A 641 -0.69 46.28 29.45
C MET A 641 0.39 46.63 28.42
N ALA A 642 0.47 47.90 28.00
CA ALA A 642 1.50 48.35 27.06
C ALA A 642 2.91 48.28 27.66
N ASP A 643 3.08 48.60 28.94
CA ASP A 643 4.37 48.48 29.63
C ASP A 643 4.79 47.01 29.85
N LEU A 644 3.87 46.15 30.29
CA LEU A 644 4.12 44.71 30.42
C LEU A 644 4.53 44.10 29.07
N GLN A 645 3.86 44.48 27.99
CA GLN A 645 4.19 44.00 26.64
C GLN A 645 5.57 44.48 26.16
N ARG A 646 6.01 45.69 26.53
CA ARG A 646 7.41 46.14 26.28
C ARG A 646 8.43 45.33 27.07
N LEU A 647 8.16 45.02 28.34
CA LEU A 647 9.06 44.22 29.19
C LEU A 647 9.20 42.78 28.68
N ILE A 648 8.11 42.17 28.20
CA ILE A 648 8.13 40.82 27.60
C ILE A 648 8.96 40.82 26.30
N VAL A 649 8.78 41.81 25.42
CA VAL A 649 9.60 41.95 24.20
C VAL A 649 11.08 42.11 24.54
N LEU A 650 11.42 42.99 25.48
CA LEU A 650 12.80 43.18 25.95
C LEU A 650 13.40 41.88 26.52
N GLY A 651 12.62 41.12 27.30
CA GLY A 651 13.05 39.85 27.88
C GLY A 651 13.31 38.76 26.83
N ASN A 652 12.42 38.64 25.84
CA ASN A 652 12.58 37.69 24.74
C ASN A 652 13.82 38.03 23.88
N THR A 653 14.01 39.31 23.51
CA THR A 653 15.19 39.73 22.73
C THR A 653 16.50 39.54 23.51
N GLN A 654 16.51 39.71 24.84
CA GLN A 654 17.69 39.36 25.65
C GLN A 654 17.96 37.85 25.69
N LEU A 655 16.91 37.02 25.64
CA LEU A 655 17.04 35.57 25.57
C LEU A 655 17.61 35.12 24.22
N GLU A 656 17.12 35.67 23.11
CA GLU A 656 17.63 35.46 21.75
C GLU A 656 19.12 35.80 21.63
N ASN A 657 19.53 36.98 22.12
CA ASN A 657 20.93 37.40 22.14
C ASN A 657 21.81 36.49 23.02
N SER A 658 21.27 35.95 24.11
CA SER A 658 21.99 35.03 24.99
C SER A 658 22.17 33.64 24.35
N PHE A 659 21.18 33.18 23.58
CA PHE A 659 21.26 31.93 22.79
C PHE A 659 22.32 32.06 21.67
N ASP A 660 22.30 33.15 20.91
CA ASP A 660 23.31 33.45 19.87
C ASP A 660 24.74 33.45 20.45
N LYS A 661 24.96 34.22 21.52
CA LYS A 661 26.27 34.34 22.19
C LYS A 661 26.80 32.99 22.69
N MET A 662 25.93 32.15 23.26
CA MET A 662 26.30 30.82 23.75
C MET A 662 26.64 29.86 22.60
N LEU A 663 25.81 29.83 21.55
CA LEU A 663 26.03 28.98 20.38
C LEU A 663 27.31 29.37 19.61
N ARG A 664 27.63 30.66 19.54
CA ARG A 664 28.90 31.15 18.97
C ARG A 664 30.13 30.82 19.82
N ALA A 665 30.00 30.69 21.14
CA ALA A 665 31.10 30.28 22.01
C ALA A 665 31.45 28.80 21.87
N GLU A 666 30.44 27.95 21.63
CA GLU A 666 30.60 26.50 21.38
C GLU A 666 30.97 26.16 19.93
N THR A 667 30.77 27.07 18.97
CA THR A 667 30.97 26.80 17.54
C THR A 667 32.36 27.29 17.08
N PRO A 668 33.34 26.39 16.81
CA PRO A 668 34.63 26.80 16.26
C PRO A 668 34.47 27.32 14.82
N ARG A 669 35.44 28.10 14.34
CA ARG A 669 35.41 28.67 12.96
C ARG A 669 35.33 27.58 11.88
N SER A 670 36.07 26.49 12.07
CA SER A 670 36.04 25.26 11.28
C SER A 670 36.84 24.17 11.98
N VAL A 671 36.62 22.92 11.57
CA VAL A 671 37.52 21.80 11.88
C VAL A 671 38.17 21.26 10.60
N GLU A 672 39.18 20.41 10.71
CA GLU A 672 39.83 19.75 9.57
C GLU A 672 39.25 18.34 9.40
N PRO A 673 38.37 18.07 8.40
CA PRO A 673 37.61 16.84 8.32
C PRO A 673 38.47 15.58 8.15
N LEU A 674 39.63 15.70 7.48
CA LEU A 674 40.49 14.55 7.22
C LEU A 674 41.02 13.91 8.51
N ASN A 675 41.21 14.69 9.58
CA ASN A 675 41.61 14.16 10.89
C ASN A 675 40.57 13.19 11.48
N PHE A 676 39.28 13.44 11.24
CA PHE A 676 38.19 12.62 11.76
C PHE A 676 37.98 11.37 10.90
N ILE A 677 37.96 11.54 9.59
CA ILE A 677 37.74 10.45 8.62
C ILE A 677 38.90 9.43 8.65
N THR A 678 40.15 9.90 8.69
CA THR A 678 41.32 8.98 8.68
C THR A 678 41.54 8.23 9.99
N LYS A 679 41.04 8.76 11.12
CA LYS A 679 41.12 8.13 12.45
C LYS A 679 39.82 7.39 12.82
N ASN A 680 38.80 7.46 11.98
CA ASN A 680 37.45 6.95 12.24
C ASN A 680 36.86 7.45 13.59
N THR A 681 37.07 8.73 13.91
CA THR A 681 36.55 9.37 15.13
C THR A 681 35.35 10.27 14.80
N PRO A 682 34.33 10.35 15.67
CA PRO A 682 33.14 11.18 15.43
C PRO A 682 33.48 12.67 15.35
N PHE A 683 32.69 13.42 14.59
CA PHE A 683 32.76 14.89 14.53
C PHE A 683 32.29 15.51 15.86
N PRO A 684 32.78 16.70 16.25
CA PRO A 684 32.49 17.29 17.55
C PRO A 684 31.04 17.79 17.68
N LEU A 685 30.39 17.39 18.77
CA LEU A 685 29.10 17.89 19.24
C LEU A 685 29.27 19.14 20.13
N ILE A 686 28.17 19.85 20.39
CA ILE A 686 28.10 20.94 21.38
C ILE A 686 28.21 20.34 22.80
N SER A 687 28.79 21.06 23.76
CA SER A 687 28.94 20.55 25.13
C SER A 687 27.58 20.24 25.78
N PRO A 688 27.42 19.13 26.54
CA PRO A 688 26.15 18.77 27.18
C PRO A 688 25.60 19.85 28.14
N SER A 689 26.49 20.61 28.76
CA SER A 689 26.17 21.79 29.58
C SER A 689 25.48 22.88 28.77
N SER A 690 25.99 23.19 27.58
CA SER A 690 25.42 24.24 26.72
C SER A 690 24.18 23.74 25.99
N ILE A 691 24.13 22.48 25.54
CA ILE A 691 22.90 21.83 25.04
C ILE A 691 21.76 21.98 26.06
N SER A 692 22.02 21.67 27.34
CA SER A 692 21.00 21.77 28.41
C SER A 692 20.44 23.19 28.59
N GLN A 693 21.26 24.22 28.37
CA GLN A 693 20.82 25.62 28.47
C GLN A 693 20.10 26.09 27.19
N LEU A 694 20.63 25.78 26.00
CA LEU A 694 20.03 26.09 24.70
C LEU A 694 18.64 25.43 24.56
N ALA A 695 18.50 24.16 24.97
CA ALA A 695 17.22 23.43 24.97
C ALA A 695 16.19 24.07 25.92
N LEU A 696 16.62 24.52 27.11
CA LEU A 696 15.74 25.19 28.08
C LEU A 696 15.25 26.56 27.56
N MET A 697 16.11 27.30 26.86
CA MET A 697 15.74 28.55 26.18
C MET A 697 14.74 28.29 25.04
N ASN A 698 15.00 27.27 24.21
CA ASN A 698 14.14 26.92 23.09
C ASN A 698 12.75 26.39 23.52
N SER A 699 12.71 25.53 24.54
CA SER A 699 11.45 25.04 25.13
C SER A 699 10.59 26.16 25.71
N TYR A 700 11.19 27.29 26.12
CA TYR A 700 10.44 28.46 26.57
C TYR A 700 9.86 29.27 25.40
N VAL A 701 10.65 29.55 24.37
CA VAL A 701 10.21 30.35 23.21
C VAL A 701 9.09 29.63 22.44
N SER A 702 9.28 28.32 22.19
CA SER A 702 8.28 27.47 21.52
C SER A 702 6.96 27.36 22.29
N GLY A 703 6.98 27.55 23.61
CA GLY A 703 5.79 27.47 24.46
C GLY A 703 4.93 28.74 24.53
N ASN A 704 5.43 29.88 24.01
CA ASN A 704 4.77 31.19 24.12
C ASN A 704 4.53 31.91 22.78
N SER A 705 5.05 31.40 21.66
CA SER A 705 4.92 32.04 20.34
C SER A 705 3.90 31.32 19.46
N SER A 706 2.94 32.06 18.88
CA SER A 706 2.03 31.59 17.83
C SER A 706 2.53 31.96 16.43
N ALA A 707 3.83 32.17 16.28
CA ALA A 707 4.55 32.53 15.06
C ALA A 707 5.88 31.79 15.02
N GLU A 708 6.59 31.85 13.87
CA GLU A 708 7.87 31.16 13.67
C GLU A 708 8.87 31.37 14.82
N ASN A 709 9.57 30.31 15.21
CA ASN A 709 10.53 30.33 16.31
C ASN A 709 11.84 31.02 15.87
N PRO A 710 12.19 32.22 16.40
CA PRO A 710 13.33 32.99 15.93
C PRO A 710 14.67 32.29 16.18
N LEU A 711 14.75 31.38 17.16
CA LEU A 711 15.98 30.66 17.50
C LEU A 711 16.41 29.69 16.40
N ILE A 712 15.47 29.19 15.57
CA ILE A 712 15.76 28.35 14.39
C ILE A 712 16.69 29.10 13.42
N LYS A 713 16.36 30.36 13.15
CA LYS A 713 17.14 31.22 12.24
C LYS A 713 18.53 31.53 12.81
N ILE A 714 18.60 31.92 14.09
CA ILE A 714 19.86 32.18 14.79
C ILE A 714 20.76 30.95 14.75
N TYR A 715 20.20 29.76 14.98
CA TYR A 715 20.94 28.50 14.95
C TYR A 715 21.56 28.24 13.57
N ALA A 716 20.78 28.34 12.50
CA ALA A 716 21.26 28.17 11.13
C ALA A 716 22.30 29.22 10.72
N GLU A 717 22.14 30.49 11.13
CA GLU A 717 23.08 31.59 10.86
C GLU A 717 24.44 31.42 11.57
N VAL A 718 24.51 30.67 12.67
CA VAL A 718 25.78 30.31 13.34
C VAL A 718 26.39 29.03 12.77
N ARG A 719 25.57 27.98 12.61
CA ARG A 719 26.06 26.62 12.31
C ARG A 719 26.28 26.37 10.81
N GLY A 720 25.43 26.89 9.93
CA GLY A 720 25.56 26.73 8.48
C GLY A 720 26.91 27.24 7.92
N PRO A 721 27.42 28.41 8.34
CA PRO A 721 28.76 28.87 7.98
C PRO A 721 29.88 27.96 8.50
N TYR A 722 29.77 27.41 9.71
CA TYR A 722 30.75 26.47 10.28
C TYR A 722 30.85 25.17 9.46
N LEU A 723 29.70 24.58 9.08
CA LEU A 723 29.68 23.42 8.18
C LEU A 723 30.34 23.75 6.84
N SER A 724 29.99 24.89 6.24
CA SER A 724 30.52 25.32 4.94
C SER A 724 32.03 25.55 4.97
N GLN A 725 32.54 26.28 5.97
CA GLN A 725 33.96 26.61 6.12
C GLN A 725 34.81 25.39 6.46
N THR A 726 34.23 24.37 7.11
CA THR A 726 34.86 23.07 7.38
C THR A 726 34.99 22.21 6.12
N LEU A 727 34.05 22.32 5.18
CA LEU A 727 33.98 21.44 4.00
C LEU A 727 34.69 21.99 2.74
N VAL A 728 34.86 23.32 2.63
CA VAL A 728 35.33 23.99 1.40
C VAL A 728 36.67 23.47 0.84
N ASN A 729 37.60 23.05 1.71
CA ASN A 729 38.89 22.49 1.28
C ASN A 729 38.73 21.19 0.50
N LEU A 730 37.76 20.34 0.87
CA LEU A 730 37.48 19.07 0.19
C LEU A 730 36.67 19.25 -1.09
N ALA A 731 35.78 20.25 -1.13
CA ALA A 731 35.12 20.69 -2.36
C ALA A 731 36.18 21.10 -3.41
N TYR A 732 37.12 21.97 -3.03
CA TYR A 732 38.20 22.45 -3.89
C TYR A 732 39.16 21.32 -4.33
N ALA A 733 39.52 20.41 -3.41
CA ALA A 733 40.34 19.24 -3.72
C ALA A 733 39.67 18.29 -4.73
N SER A 734 38.34 18.11 -4.64
CA SER A 734 37.57 17.28 -5.58
C SER A 734 37.63 17.82 -7.01
N VAL A 735 37.45 19.14 -7.21
CA VAL A 735 37.56 19.76 -8.55
C VAL A 735 38.99 19.68 -9.11
N ASN A 736 40.02 19.88 -8.27
CA ASN A 736 41.40 19.83 -8.73
C ASN A 736 41.92 18.41 -9.02
N THR A 737 41.48 17.40 -8.27
CA THR A 737 41.91 15.99 -8.51
C THR A 737 41.35 15.39 -9.79
N ALA A 738 40.31 15.98 -10.39
CA ALA A 738 39.86 15.59 -11.73
C ALA A 738 40.86 15.97 -12.85
N LYS A 739 41.72 16.98 -12.64
CA LYS A 739 42.61 17.52 -13.68
C LYS A 739 43.81 16.59 -13.91
N LYS A 740 43.67 15.67 -14.86
CA LYS A 740 44.70 14.67 -15.24
C LYS A 740 45.97 15.33 -15.82
N LYS A 741 47.12 14.69 -15.59
CA LYS A 741 48.42 15.11 -16.17
C LYS A 741 48.57 14.82 -17.67
N SER A 742 47.74 13.94 -18.21
CA SER A 742 47.63 13.61 -19.64
C SER A 742 46.14 13.60 -19.99
N PRO A 743 45.70 14.30 -21.06
CA PRO A 743 44.28 14.34 -21.44
C PRO A 743 43.71 12.97 -21.81
N ASP A 744 44.51 12.18 -22.53
CA ASP A 744 44.12 10.88 -23.11
C ASP A 744 44.07 9.74 -22.08
N ALA A 745 44.56 9.97 -20.85
CA ALA A 745 44.51 8.98 -19.79
C ALA A 745 43.05 8.71 -19.36
N VAL A 746 42.63 7.45 -19.40
CA VAL A 746 41.33 7.03 -18.88
C VAL A 746 41.29 7.18 -17.35
N TYR A 747 40.18 7.70 -16.83
CA TYR A 747 39.94 7.83 -15.40
C TYR A 747 39.98 6.47 -14.67
N ARG A 748 40.38 6.47 -13.39
CA ARG A 748 40.40 5.28 -12.52
C ARG A 748 39.66 5.55 -11.22
N ALA A 749 38.87 4.56 -10.76
CA ALA A 749 38.09 4.66 -9.54
C ALA A 749 38.94 5.10 -8.32
N GLY A 750 38.35 5.91 -7.43
CA GLY A 750 39.00 6.36 -6.19
C GLY A 750 40.13 7.37 -6.36
N THR A 751 40.41 7.87 -7.57
CA THR A 751 41.45 8.89 -7.79
C THR A 751 40.97 10.32 -7.55
N ASN A 752 39.65 10.56 -7.49
CA ASN A 752 39.08 11.87 -7.20
C ASN A 752 38.74 12.06 -5.70
N GLY A 753 38.91 13.30 -5.20
CA GLY A 753 38.61 13.67 -3.80
C GLY A 753 37.13 13.57 -3.38
N MET A 754 36.20 13.42 -4.34
CA MET A 754 34.76 13.42 -4.11
C MET A 754 34.30 12.44 -3.01
N GLY A 755 34.87 11.25 -2.96
CA GLY A 755 34.51 10.23 -1.96
C GLY A 755 34.86 10.66 -0.52
N MET A 756 35.95 11.42 -0.35
CA MET A 756 36.34 11.97 0.95
C MET A 756 35.47 13.19 1.32
N TYR A 757 35.08 14.01 0.33
CA TYR A 757 34.16 15.13 0.54
C TYR A 757 32.76 14.63 0.96
N ALA A 758 32.23 13.59 0.32
CA ALA A 758 30.95 12.99 0.69
C ALA A 758 30.96 12.42 2.12
N ARG A 759 31.99 11.65 2.50
CA ARG A 759 32.16 11.14 3.89
C ARG A 759 32.30 12.26 4.92
N ALA A 760 32.93 13.38 4.55
CA ALA A 760 33.01 14.56 5.41
C ALA A 760 31.63 15.17 5.65
N MET A 761 30.82 15.32 4.60
CA MET A 761 29.43 15.80 4.71
C MET A 761 28.57 14.85 5.54
N GLU A 762 28.66 13.54 5.31
CA GLU A 762 27.94 12.52 6.07
C GLU A 762 28.23 12.64 7.58
N GLY A 763 29.51 12.57 7.97
CA GLY A 763 29.90 12.60 9.38
C GLY A 763 29.53 13.91 10.09
N ILE A 764 29.68 15.06 9.43
CA ILE A 764 29.39 16.36 10.05
C ILE A 764 27.89 16.69 10.07
N PHE A 765 27.12 16.28 9.06
CA PHE A 765 25.66 16.47 9.06
C PHE A 765 24.97 15.57 10.09
N LEU A 766 25.47 14.35 10.30
CA LEU A 766 24.94 13.45 11.33
C LEU A 766 25.20 13.99 12.74
N ALA A 767 26.38 14.57 12.99
CA ALA A 767 26.67 15.28 14.23
C ALA A 767 25.81 16.55 14.41
N GLU A 768 25.54 17.29 13.33
CA GLU A 768 24.66 18.45 13.39
C GLU A 768 23.20 18.08 13.68
N HIS A 769 22.70 16.99 13.08
CA HIS A 769 21.38 16.45 13.37
C HIS A 769 21.24 16.04 14.84
N GLU A 770 22.27 15.43 15.43
CA GLU A 770 22.29 15.06 16.86
C GLU A 770 22.24 16.28 17.80
N ASN A 771 22.97 17.36 17.47
CA ASN A 771 22.85 18.65 18.18
C ASN A 771 21.42 19.21 18.07
N ILE A 772 20.81 19.18 16.88
CA ILE A 772 19.46 19.68 16.62
C ILE A 772 18.41 18.87 17.40
N CYS A 773 18.47 17.54 17.37
CA CYS A 773 17.60 16.66 18.14
C CYS A 773 17.67 16.90 19.66
N SER A 774 18.82 17.39 20.14
CA SER A 774 19.06 17.66 21.56
C SER A 774 18.60 19.06 22.02
N ILE A 775 18.34 19.99 21.09
CA ILE A 775 17.99 21.40 21.38
C ILE A 775 16.55 21.74 20.96
N PHE A 776 16.06 21.14 19.86
CA PHE A 776 14.79 21.47 19.23
C PHE A 776 13.70 20.40 19.44
N MET A 777 12.43 20.80 19.28
CA MET A 777 11.30 19.86 19.38
C MET A 777 11.16 19.08 18.08
N ARG A 778 10.59 17.86 18.14
CA ARG A 778 10.51 16.93 16.98
C ARG A 778 9.86 17.52 15.72
N GLN A 779 8.96 18.48 15.88
CA GLN A 779 8.30 19.20 14.78
C GLN A 779 9.25 20.18 14.04
N ASP A 780 10.29 20.67 14.72
CA ASP A 780 11.22 21.68 14.20
C ASP A 780 12.49 21.06 13.58
N TRP A 781 12.78 19.78 13.87
CA TRP A 781 14.03 19.10 13.48
C TRP A 781 14.33 19.22 11.97
N GLY A 782 13.37 18.86 11.12
CA GLY A 782 13.49 18.96 9.66
C GLY A 782 13.78 20.39 9.18
N PRO A 783 12.90 21.38 9.46
CA PRO A 783 13.13 22.78 9.11
C PRO A 783 14.47 23.37 9.57
N VAL A 784 14.90 23.09 10.82
CA VAL A 784 16.20 23.54 11.35
C VAL A 784 17.34 22.89 10.55
N PHE A 785 17.28 21.59 10.33
CA PHE A 785 18.34 20.82 9.68
C PHE A 785 18.47 21.17 8.19
N GLN A 786 17.35 21.29 7.46
CA GLN A 786 17.33 21.75 6.07
C GLN A 786 17.95 23.14 5.91
N THR A 787 17.55 24.10 6.76
CA THR A 787 18.06 25.48 6.70
C THR A 787 19.55 25.54 7.04
N THR A 788 19.98 24.82 8.09
CA THR A 788 21.39 24.75 8.51
C THR A 788 22.28 24.11 7.44
N CYS A 789 21.80 23.07 6.74
CA CYS A 789 22.55 22.38 5.70
C CYS A 789 22.49 23.05 4.31
N GLN A 790 21.69 24.11 4.13
CA GLN A 790 21.45 24.73 2.82
C GLN A 790 22.74 25.23 2.14
N ALA A 791 23.60 25.94 2.87
CA ALA A 791 24.85 26.47 2.34
C ALA A 791 25.87 25.37 1.91
N PRO A 792 26.21 24.37 2.73
CA PRO A 792 27.11 23.29 2.30
C PRO A 792 26.51 22.38 1.21
N LEU A 793 25.18 22.23 1.14
CA LEU A 793 24.52 21.56 0.01
C LEU A 793 24.63 22.36 -1.30
N ALA A 794 24.54 23.69 -1.24
CA ALA A 794 24.74 24.56 -2.41
C ALA A 794 26.21 24.57 -2.89
N GLU A 795 27.17 24.45 -1.98
CA GLU A 795 28.60 24.22 -2.29
C GLU A 795 28.78 22.90 -3.05
N MET A 796 28.30 21.79 -2.48
CA MET A 796 28.36 20.46 -3.09
C MET A 796 27.70 20.43 -4.48
N ALA A 797 26.53 21.06 -4.62
CA ALA A 797 25.85 21.20 -5.91
C ALA A 797 26.63 22.06 -6.92
N ARG A 798 27.56 22.93 -6.49
CA ARG A 798 28.50 23.63 -7.39
C ARG A 798 29.66 22.71 -7.79
N THR A 799 30.29 22.02 -6.83
CA THR A 799 31.36 21.03 -7.06
C THR A 799 30.94 19.98 -8.09
N ILE A 800 29.74 19.40 -7.94
CA ILE A 800 29.19 18.42 -8.90
C ILE A 800 29.02 19.02 -10.29
N ARG A 801 28.58 20.29 -10.42
CA ARG A 801 28.44 20.96 -11.72
C ARG A 801 29.79 21.24 -12.39
N GLU A 802 30.79 21.65 -11.62
CA GLU A 802 32.16 21.89 -12.13
C GLU A 802 32.80 20.58 -12.62
N LEU A 803 32.69 19.50 -11.84
CA LEU A 803 33.12 18.15 -12.24
C LEU A 803 32.37 17.68 -13.49
N ASN A 804 31.05 17.86 -13.53
CA ASN A 804 30.23 17.47 -14.69
C ASN A 804 30.62 18.23 -15.98
N ASN A 805 30.97 19.51 -15.88
CA ASN A 805 31.46 20.29 -17.02
C ASN A 805 32.82 19.79 -17.51
N HIS A 806 33.72 19.39 -16.60
CA HIS A 806 35.00 18.76 -16.96
C HIS A 806 34.80 17.40 -17.67
N ILE A 807 33.88 16.56 -17.16
CA ILE A 807 33.56 15.26 -17.75
C ILE A 807 32.95 15.43 -19.16
N LYS A 808 32.04 16.40 -19.35
CA LYS A 808 31.47 16.70 -20.68
C LYS A 808 32.51 17.08 -21.73
N ALA A 809 33.56 17.79 -21.32
CA ALA A 809 34.66 18.15 -22.22
C ALA A 809 35.57 16.97 -22.59
N ASN A 810 35.55 15.88 -21.83
CA ASN A 810 36.47 14.75 -21.94
C ASN A 810 35.72 13.39 -21.91
N LEU A 811 34.51 13.33 -22.50
CA LEU A 811 33.54 12.27 -22.23
C LEU A 811 34.06 10.85 -22.55
N ASN A 812 34.95 10.72 -23.55
CA ASN A 812 35.58 9.45 -23.93
C ASN A 812 36.56 8.89 -22.87
N THR A 813 37.09 9.71 -21.96
CA THR A 813 38.08 9.29 -20.95
C THR A 813 37.64 9.50 -19.50
N ASP A 814 36.69 10.42 -19.24
CA ASP A 814 36.23 10.79 -17.89
C ASP A 814 34.76 10.43 -17.58
N CYS A 815 34.02 9.78 -18.48
CA CYS A 815 32.66 9.29 -18.20
C CYS A 815 32.57 8.42 -16.93
N TYR A 816 33.62 7.65 -16.63
CA TYR A 816 33.75 6.84 -15.42
C TYR A 816 33.66 7.66 -14.12
N LEU A 817 34.14 8.90 -14.11
CA LEU A 817 34.00 9.80 -12.96
C LEU A 817 32.53 10.21 -12.76
N ALA A 818 31.71 10.28 -13.81
CA ALA A 818 30.26 10.48 -13.66
C ALA A 818 29.58 9.25 -13.04
N TYR A 819 30.05 8.04 -13.34
CA TYR A 819 29.57 6.81 -12.69
C TYR A 819 29.93 6.82 -11.20
N GLU A 820 31.19 7.13 -10.84
CA GLU A 820 31.64 7.17 -9.45
C GLU A 820 30.93 8.26 -8.63
N ILE A 821 30.80 9.48 -9.17
CA ILE A 821 30.00 10.56 -8.52
C ILE A 821 28.55 10.11 -8.32
N THR A 822 27.98 9.34 -9.27
CA THR A 822 26.61 8.82 -9.16
C THR A 822 26.47 7.81 -8.03
N GLU A 823 27.43 6.89 -7.83
CA GLU A 823 27.42 5.97 -6.68
C GLU A 823 27.63 6.72 -5.36
N ILE A 824 28.65 7.59 -5.28
CA ILE A 824 29.02 8.34 -4.06
C ILE A 824 27.84 9.17 -3.55
N ILE A 825 27.20 9.98 -4.40
CA ILE A 825 26.11 10.87 -3.97
C ILE A 825 24.80 10.10 -3.73
N SER A 826 24.57 8.98 -4.44
CA SER A 826 23.43 8.11 -4.11
C SER A 826 23.61 7.45 -2.74
N SER A 827 24.82 6.99 -2.41
CA SER A 827 25.13 6.44 -1.09
C SER A 827 24.98 7.49 0.01
N LEU A 828 25.54 8.70 -0.17
CA LEU A 828 25.39 9.82 0.77
C LEU A 828 23.90 10.15 1.01
N SER A 829 23.11 10.22 -0.07
CA SER A 829 21.68 10.53 0.02
C SER A 829 20.87 9.44 0.73
N ASN A 830 21.21 8.17 0.55
CA ASN A 830 20.53 7.06 1.21
C ASN A 830 20.92 6.94 2.69
N ASN A 831 22.21 7.12 3.01
CA ASN A 831 22.71 7.05 4.39
C ASN A 831 22.17 8.20 5.26
N LEU A 832 22.05 9.41 4.70
CA LEU A 832 21.43 10.54 5.39
C LEU A 832 19.92 10.31 5.56
N GLU A 833 19.17 9.99 4.50
CA GLU A 833 17.73 9.65 4.60
C GLU A 833 17.47 8.61 5.70
N ALA A 834 18.22 7.51 5.73
CA ALA A 834 18.04 6.43 6.69
C ALA A 834 18.34 6.80 8.15
N ARG A 835 19.00 7.94 8.40
CA ARG A 835 19.39 8.42 9.74
C ARG A 835 18.72 9.72 10.18
N THR A 836 18.23 10.54 9.25
CA THR A 836 17.64 11.86 9.53
C THR A 836 16.25 12.05 8.93
N GLY A 837 15.84 11.19 7.98
CA GLY A 837 14.60 11.35 7.21
C GLY A 837 14.59 12.54 6.25
N GLU A 838 15.75 13.11 5.95
CA GLU A 838 15.87 14.46 5.38
C GLU A 838 16.91 14.59 4.25
N LEU A 839 16.87 15.75 3.56
CA LEU A 839 17.82 16.22 2.53
C LEU A 839 17.88 15.44 1.19
N LYS A 840 17.30 14.25 1.10
CA LYS A 840 17.33 13.38 -0.12
C LYS A 840 16.85 14.07 -1.40
N ALA A 841 15.80 14.89 -1.32
CA ALA A 841 15.31 15.65 -2.48
C ALA A 841 16.39 16.62 -3.02
N THR A 842 17.10 17.32 -2.13
CA THR A 842 18.16 18.28 -2.47
C THR A 842 19.39 17.59 -3.07
N LEU A 843 19.81 16.46 -2.50
CA LEU A 843 20.92 15.65 -3.02
C LEU A 843 20.58 15.01 -4.38
N GLY A 844 19.35 14.50 -4.54
CA GLY A 844 18.86 14.00 -5.83
C GLY A 844 18.80 15.09 -6.92
N ALA A 845 18.40 16.31 -6.56
CA ALA A 845 18.42 17.45 -7.48
C ALA A 845 19.85 17.83 -7.90
N ALA A 846 20.81 17.82 -6.96
CA ALA A 846 22.22 18.07 -7.25
C ALA A 846 22.87 16.99 -8.14
N LEU A 847 22.44 15.72 -8.00
CA LEU A 847 22.93 14.58 -8.77
C LEU A 847 22.40 14.53 -10.21
N LYS A 848 21.19 15.05 -10.47
CA LYS A 848 20.52 14.94 -11.78
C LYS A 848 21.39 15.35 -12.99
N PRO A 849 22.16 16.46 -12.99
CA PRO A 849 22.92 16.88 -14.17
C PRO A 849 24.09 15.95 -14.54
N VAL A 850 24.69 15.26 -13.56
CA VAL A 850 25.78 14.30 -13.81
C VAL A 850 25.24 12.92 -14.17
N ARG A 851 24.11 12.49 -13.58
CA ARG A 851 23.44 11.22 -13.98
C ARG A 851 22.95 11.25 -15.43
N GLU A 852 22.42 12.38 -15.92
CA GLU A 852 22.06 12.53 -17.35
C GLU A 852 23.29 12.54 -18.27
N THR A 853 24.43 13.05 -17.80
CA THR A 853 25.69 13.03 -18.57
C THR A 853 26.25 11.62 -18.66
N ALA A 854 26.17 10.86 -17.56
CA ALA A 854 26.49 9.44 -17.52
C ALA A 854 25.63 8.64 -18.51
N LYS A 855 24.30 8.86 -18.55
CA LYS A 855 23.41 8.25 -19.57
C LYS A 855 23.88 8.55 -21.00
N SER A 856 24.12 9.82 -21.33
CA SER A 856 24.54 10.21 -22.69
C SER A 856 25.88 9.60 -23.10
N SER A 857 26.79 9.34 -22.16
CA SER A 857 28.11 8.76 -22.46
C SER A 857 28.02 7.35 -23.04
N LEU A 858 27.04 6.55 -22.63
CA LEU A 858 26.89 5.16 -23.10
C LEU A 858 26.67 5.09 -24.63
N GLY A 859 25.79 5.95 -25.16
CA GLY A 859 25.56 6.07 -26.60
C GLY A 859 26.74 6.71 -27.34
N GLU A 860 27.34 7.75 -26.76
CA GLU A 860 28.48 8.45 -27.39
C GLU A 860 29.72 7.54 -27.51
N LEU A 861 30.02 6.69 -26.53
CA LEU A 861 31.10 5.69 -26.62
C LEU A 861 30.85 4.63 -27.71
N LEU A 862 29.59 4.29 -27.97
CA LEU A 862 29.20 3.36 -29.03
C LEU A 862 29.38 4.03 -30.41
N GLU A 863 28.93 5.27 -30.59
CA GLU A 863 29.18 6.03 -31.83
C GLU A 863 30.65 6.36 -32.03
N ASP A 864 31.43 6.65 -30.98
CA ASP A 864 32.88 6.83 -31.04
C ASP A 864 33.59 5.61 -31.62
N THR A 865 33.13 4.41 -31.25
CA THR A 865 33.63 3.13 -31.77
C THR A 865 33.37 3.02 -33.28
N LYS A 866 32.16 3.35 -33.74
CA LYS A 866 31.82 3.39 -35.17
C LYS A 866 32.66 4.43 -35.93
N ARG A 867 32.83 5.64 -35.38
CA ARG A 867 33.65 6.72 -35.98
C ARG A 867 35.11 6.31 -36.10
N LYS A 868 35.69 5.69 -35.07
CA LYS A 868 37.07 5.16 -35.09
C LYS A 868 37.26 4.08 -36.15
N VAL A 869 36.33 3.12 -36.30
CA VAL A 869 36.41 2.14 -37.40
C VAL A 869 36.20 2.80 -38.77
N GLY A 870 35.30 3.78 -38.85
CA GLY A 870 35.03 4.56 -40.06
C GLY A 870 36.23 5.36 -40.58
N SER A 871 37.06 5.91 -39.69
CA SER A 871 38.22 6.75 -40.07
C SER A 871 39.46 5.97 -40.56
N ILE A 872 39.51 4.65 -40.35
CA ILE A 872 40.61 3.79 -40.80
C ILE A 872 40.79 3.89 -42.33
N GLN A 873 42.02 4.11 -42.80
CA GLN A 873 42.28 4.30 -44.25
C GLN A 873 42.71 3.02 -44.97
N ALA A 874 43.38 2.10 -44.27
CA ALA A 874 43.86 0.83 -44.81
C ALA A 874 43.64 -0.31 -43.81
N LEU A 875 43.54 -1.54 -44.31
CA LEU A 875 43.43 -2.76 -43.51
C LEU A 875 44.58 -3.71 -43.85
N PRO A 876 44.99 -4.60 -42.91
CA PRO A 876 46.00 -5.63 -43.18
C PRO A 876 45.58 -6.54 -44.35
N SER A 877 46.42 -6.63 -45.38
CA SER A 877 46.15 -7.41 -46.60
C SER A 877 46.28 -8.93 -46.42
N ASP A 878 46.79 -9.35 -45.26
CA ASP A 878 46.94 -10.72 -44.79
C ASP A 878 45.71 -11.22 -43.99
N GLY A 879 44.78 -10.33 -43.61
CA GLY A 879 43.63 -10.61 -42.75
C GLY A 879 43.88 -10.38 -41.25
N GLY A 880 44.99 -9.77 -40.85
CA GLY A 880 45.30 -9.47 -39.44
C GLY A 880 44.24 -8.61 -38.72
N ALA A 881 44.08 -8.83 -37.42
CA ALA A 881 43.15 -8.09 -36.56
C ALA A 881 43.58 -6.64 -36.28
N LEU A 882 42.67 -5.82 -35.74
CA LEU A 882 42.92 -4.39 -35.47
C LEU A 882 42.96 -4.04 -33.97
N PRO A 883 43.85 -3.12 -33.54
CA PRO A 883 43.93 -2.66 -32.15
C PRO A 883 42.62 -2.10 -31.57
N ILE A 884 41.74 -1.53 -32.40
CA ILE A 884 40.43 -0.98 -31.99
C ILE A 884 39.53 -2.05 -31.35
N VAL A 885 39.71 -3.33 -31.68
CA VAL A 885 38.98 -4.43 -31.05
C VAL A 885 39.44 -4.59 -29.60
N SER A 886 40.74 -4.69 -29.35
CA SER A 886 41.28 -4.77 -27.99
C SER A 886 41.06 -3.49 -27.18
N GLU A 887 41.02 -2.31 -27.82
CA GLU A 887 40.62 -1.04 -27.17
C GLU A 887 39.15 -1.11 -26.72
N THR A 888 38.23 -1.52 -27.60
CA THR A 888 36.80 -1.63 -27.31
C THR A 888 36.52 -2.65 -26.20
N MET A 889 37.18 -3.81 -26.26
CA MET A 889 37.01 -4.85 -25.24
C MET A 889 37.59 -4.44 -23.89
N LYS A 890 38.77 -3.78 -23.85
CA LYS A 890 39.31 -3.19 -22.61
C LYS A 890 38.37 -2.14 -22.02
N ARG A 891 37.73 -1.32 -22.86
CA ARG A 891 36.73 -0.35 -22.40
C ARG A 891 35.54 -1.03 -21.73
N LEU A 892 34.99 -2.09 -22.33
CA LEU A 892 33.91 -2.87 -21.73
C LEU A 892 34.34 -3.55 -20.43
N GLN A 893 35.57 -4.07 -20.35
CA GLN A 893 36.14 -4.63 -19.11
C GLN A 893 36.24 -3.56 -18.00
N THR A 894 36.79 -2.38 -18.29
CA THR A 894 36.85 -1.27 -17.31
C THR A 894 35.47 -0.81 -16.87
N MET A 895 34.43 -0.90 -17.72
CA MET A 895 33.05 -0.60 -17.29
C MET A 895 32.51 -1.59 -16.24
N VAL A 896 33.03 -2.83 -16.15
CA VAL A 896 32.64 -3.79 -15.09
C VAL A 896 33.08 -3.30 -13.70
N GLU A 897 34.20 -2.57 -13.59
CA GLU A 897 34.63 -1.93 -12.32
C GLU A 897 33.56 -0.97 -11.76
N PHE A 898 32.71 -0.41 -12.64
CA PHE A 898 31.63 0.53 -12.32
C PHE A 898 30.24 -0.08 -12.48
N LEU A 899 30.12 -1.42 -12.43
CA LEU A 899 28.85 -2.13 -12.70
C LEU A 899 27.69 -1.65 -11.82
N ARG A 900 27.90 -1.30 -10.55
CA ARG A 900 26.85 -0.81 -9.64
C ARG A 900 26.19 0.50 -10.12
N PRO A 901 26.92 1.63 -10.28
CA PRO A 901 26.33 2.85 -10.82
C PRO A 901 25.83 2.66 -12.24
N ILE A 902 26.53 1.88 -13.08
CA ILE A 902 26.07 1.61 -14.46
C ILE A 902 24.73 0.87 -14.46
N SER A 903 24.50 -0.16 -13.64
CA SER A 903 23.19 -0.81 -13.54
C SER A 903 22.08 0.16 -13.11
N SER A 904 22.36 1.07 -12.16
CA SER A 904 21.43 2.15 -11.76
C SER A 904 21.18 3.18 -12.87
N ILE A 905 22.15 3.41 -13.76
CA ILE A 905 22.00 4.25 -14.94
C ILE A 905 21.18 3.51 -16.02
N MET A 906 21.46 2.22 -16.26
CA MET A 906 20.80 1.38 -17.25
C MET A 906 19.31 1.20 -16.98
N VAL A 907 18.91 0.91 -15.74
CA VAL A 907 17.49 0.85 -15.34
C VAL A 907 16.79 2.21 -15.55
N SER A 908 17.52 3.33 -15.44
CA SER A 908 16.99 4.69 -15.70
C SER A 908 17.11 5.15 -17.17
N LEU A 909 17.72 4.34 -18.03
CA LEU A 909 17.87 4.58 -19.47
C LEU A 909 16.91 3.71 -20.30
N GLY A 910 16.56 2.52 -19.79
CA GLY A 910 15.80 1.50 -20.50
C GLY A 910 16.69 0.68 -21.45
N ASP A 911 16.24 -0.54 -21.74
CA ASP A 911 16.94 -1.41 -22.70
C ASP A 911 16.97 -0.80 -24.10
N GLY A 912 18.11 -0.92 -24.78
CA GLY A 912 18.38 -0.27 -26.07
C GLY A 912 18.47 1.27 -26.05
N GLY A 913 18.27 1.94 -24.91
CA GLY A 913 18.19 3.41 -24.81
C GLY A 913 19.47 4.18 -25.19
N TRP A 914 20.59 3.47 -25.38
CA TRP A 914 21.88 3.97 -25.89
C TRP A 914 21.96 4.08 -27.43
N LYS A 915 20.98 3.54 -28.18
CA LYS A 915 21.01 3.49 -29.65
C LYS A 915 20.64 4.84 -30.29
N SER A 916 21.63 5.46 -30.94
CA SER A 916 21.44 6.68 -31.76
C SER A 916 20.41 6.45 -32.87
N GLY A 917 19.22 7.01 -32.69
CA GLY A 917 18.05 6.79 -33.55
C GLY A 917 16.73 6.69 -32.79
N ALA A 918 16.75 6.34 -31.50
CA ALA A 918 15.57 6.19 -30.63
C ALA A 918 14.75 7.48 -30.38
N ARG A 919 15.13 8.61 -31.00
CA ARG A 919 14.38 9.89 -31.02
C ARG A 919 14.09 10.43 -32.43
N ALA A 920 14.30 9.62 -33.47
CA ALA A 920 14.21 10.04 -34.88
C ALA A 920 13.41 9.09 -35.79
N SER A 921 12.70 8.09 -35.23
CA SER A 921 11.72 7.28 -35.95
C SER A 921 10.31 7.70 -35.52
N GLY A 922 9.66 8.52 -36.35
CA GLY A 922 8.32 9.03 -36.06
C GLY A 922 7.23 8.03 -36.42
N ASN A 923 6.75 7.28 -35.42
CA ASN A 923 5.46 6.57 -35.49
C ASN A 923 4.77 6.73 -34.13
N MET A 924 3.96 7.78 -33.97
CA MET A 924 3.47 8.23 -32.65
C MET A 924 2.52 7.26 -31.94
N ASP A 925 1.91 6.32 -32.67
CA ASP A 925 1.02 5.30 -32.12
C ASP A 925 1.74 4.03 -31.63
N ALA A 926 3.08 3.99 -31.74
CA ALA A 926 3.88 2.92 -31.15
C ALA A 926 4.05 3.14 -29.64
N ILE A 927 3.07 2.69 -28.85
CA ILE A 927 3.17 2.60 -27.38
C ILE A 927 4.50 1.87 -27.04
N PRO A 928 5.38 2.45 -26.20
CA PRO A 928 6.58 1.76 -25.74
C PRO A 928 6.19 0.43 -25.09
N SER A 929 6.72 -0.68 -25.59
CA SER A 929 6.36 -2.02 -25.10
C SER A 929 6.57 -2.11 -23.58
N LEU A 930 5.57 -2.62 -22.86
CA LEU A 930 5.50 -2.60 -21.39
C LEU A 930 6.73 -3.22 -20.68
N ALA A 931 7.47 -4.10 -21.35
CA ALA A 931 8.78 -4.62 -20.91
C ALA A 931 9.82 -3.52 -20.57
N SER A 932 9.66 -2.28 -21.07
CA SER A 932 10.53 -1.15 -20.71
C SER A 932 10.35 -0.64 -19.27
N PHE A 933 9.30 -1.08 -18.57
CA PHE A 933 9.00 -0.75 -17.17
C PHE A 933 8.65 -1.98 -16.33
N ASP A 934 9.32 -3.11 -16.59
CA ASP A 934 9.22 -4.29 -15.71
C ASP A 934 9.66 -3.93 -14.28
N ILE A 935 8.78 -4.19 -13.31
CA ILE A 935 8.99 -3.99 -11.87
C ILE A 935 9.88 -5.14 -11.37
N GLY A 936 11.16 -5.08 -11.76
CA GLY A 936 12.14 -6.15 -11.60
C GLY A 936 13.33 -6.11 -12.56
N ALA A 937 13.40 -5.13 -13.47
CA ALA A 937 14.47 -5.05 -14.47
C ALA A 937 15.90 -5.02 -13.86
N ASP A 938 16.69 -6.08 -14.10
CA ASP A 938 18.09 -6.13 -13.66
C ASP A 938 18.98 -5.27 -14.57
N GLY A 939 19.53 -4.20 -14.00
CA GLY A 939 20.49 -3.33 -14.69
C GLY A 939 21.80 -4.01 -15.10
N LYS A 940 22.09 -5.23 -14.65
CA LYS A 940 23.19 -6.06 -15.16
C LYS A 940 22.84 -6.71 -16.50
N GLU A 941 21.63 -7.23 -16.66
CA GLU A 941 21.16 -7.81 -17.93
C GLU A 941 21.05 -6.73 -19.01
N ILE A 942 20.56 -5.54 -18.64
CA ILE A 942 20.57 -4.36 -19.54
C ILE A 942 22.02 -3.95 -19.90
N PHE A 943 22.96 -4.04 -18.96
CA PHE A 943 24.39 -3.81 -19.28
C PHE A 943 24.98 -4.92 -20.17
N ALA A 944 24.58 -6.18 -20.01
CA ALA A 944 24.96 -7.27 -20.91
C ALA A 944 24.43 -7.03 -22.33
N HIS A 945 23.20 -6.53 -22.48
CA HIS A 945 22.66 -6.08 -23.77
C HIS A 945 23.51 -4.97 -24.39
N TYR A 946 23.92 -3.96 -23.61
CA TYR A 946 24.82 -2.89 -24.07
C TYR A 946 26.19 -3.43 -24.54
N CYS A 947 26.76 -4.41 -23.84
CA CYS A 947 28.01 -5.06 -24.24
C CYS A 947 27.86 -5.78 -25.59
N ILE A 948 26.80 -6.58 -25.77
CA ILE A 948 26.52 -7.25 -27.05
C ILE A 948 26.29 -6.25 -28.18
N ASP A 949 25.45 -5.22 -27.96
CA ASP A 949 25.22 -4.15 -28.95
C ASP A 949 26.51 -3.41 -29.36
N THR A 950 27.42 -3.20 -28.41
CA THR A 950 28.72 -2.55 -28.67
C THR A 950 29.62 -3.47 -29.50
N ILE A 951 29.62 -4.77 -29.21
CA ILE A 951 30.36 -5.80 -29.96
C ILE A 951 29.80 -5.96 -31.38
N ASP A 952 28.47 -6.00 -31.55
CA ASP A 952 27.82 -6.09 -32.86
C ASP A 952 28.01 -4.79 -33.67
N ALA A 953 27.96 -3.61 -33.04
CA ALA A 953 28.25 -2.34 -33.71
C ALA A 953 29.71 -2.27 -34.20
N LEU A 954 30.65 -2.77 -33.41
CA LEU A 954 32.05 -2.93 -33.80
C LEU A 954 32.19 -3.91 -34.99
N MET A 955 31.65 -5.13 -34.87
CA MET A 955 31.76 -6.17 -35.90
C MET A 955 31.06 -5.80 -37.21
N LEU A 956 29.92 -5.11 -37.15
CA LEU A 956 29.21 -4.60 -38.33
C LEU A 956 30.01 -3.50 -39.04
N SER A 957 30.59 -2.56 -38.27
CA SER A 957 31.44 -1.51 -38.83
C SER A 957 32.70 -2.12 -39.48
N LEU A 958 33.29 -3.13 -38.85
CA LEU A 958 34.45 -3.86 -39.37
C LEU A 958 34.12 -4.64 -40.66
N ASP A 959 32.99 -5.36 -40.73
CA ASP A 959 32.52 -6.08 -41.92
C ASP A 959 32.25 -5.12 -43.09
N GLN A 960 31.57 -3.99 -42.83
CA GLN A 960 31.34 -2.97 -43.85
C GLN A 960 32.66 -2.40 -44.39
N LYS A 961 33.59 -2.03 -43.49
CA LYS A 961 34.89 -1.46 -43.85
C LYS A 961 35.78 -2.46 -44.60
N ALA A 962 35.77 -3.72 -44.17
CA ALA A 962 36.54 -4.80 -44.78
C ALA A 962 36.08 -5.10 -46.21
N ARG A 963 34.76 -5.06 -46.49
CA ARG A 963 34.23 -5.21 -47.86
C ARG A 963 34.62 -4.08 -48.80
N THR A 964 34.82 -2.86 -48.29
CA THR A 964 35.26 -1.72 -49.09
C THR A 964 36.75 -1.78 -49.44
N LEU A 965 37.59 -2.31 -48.53
CA LEU A 965 39.05 -2.22 -48.65
C LEU A 965 39.76 -3.54 -49.02
N LEU A 966 39.25 -4.71 -48.61
CA LEU A 966 39.87 -6.01 -48.87
C LEU A 966 39.35 -6.64 -50.18
N LYS A 967 40.28 -7.00 -51.07
CA LYS A 967 39.97 -7.64 -52.36
C LYS A 967 40.07 -9.16 -52.27
N GLY A 968 38.97 -9.80 -51.87
CA GLY A 968 38.83 -11.26 -51.90
C GLY A 968 38.02 -11.81 -50.72
N LYS A 969 37.19 -12.83 -50.97
CA LYS A 969 36.30 -13.38 -49.94
C LYS A 969 37.05 -14.17 -48.85
N SER A 970 38.10 -14.92 -49.21
CA SER A 970 38.90 -15.68 -48.23
C SER A 970 39.59 -14.78 -47.20
N VAL A 971 40.18 -13.66 -47.62
CA VAL A 971 40.82 -12.70 -46.69
C VAL A 971 39.79 -11.94 -45.84
N LEU A 972 38.60 -11.64 -46.38
CA LEU A 972 37.47 -11.12 -45.59
C LEU A 972 37.02 -12.14 -44.51
N GLY A 973 36.98 -13.43 -44.85
CA GLY A 973 36.70 -14.51 -43.91
C GLY A 973 37.74 -14.62 -42.79
N VAL A 974 39.03 -14.55 -43.12
CA VAL A 974 40.13 -14.52 -42.14
C VAL A 974 40.03 -13.30 -41.22
N PHE A 975 39.85 -12.12 -41.79
CA PHE A 975 39.73 -10.87 -41.02
C PHE A 975 38.58 -10.92 -40.02
N LEU A 976 37.39 -11.37 -40.43
CA LEU A 976 36.26 -11.50 -39.52
C LEU A 976 36.51 -12.55 -38.42
N ALA A 977 37.06 -13.72 -38.77
CA ALA A 977 37.34 -14.77 -37.78
C ALA A 977 38.37 -14.34 -36.73
N ASN A 978 39.48 -13.72 -37.13
CA ASN A 978 40.52 -13.24 -36.20
C ASN A 978 39.94 -12.25 -35.17
N ASN A 979 39.16 -11.26 -35.63
CA ASN A 979 38.57 -10.26 -34.73
C ASN A 979 37.52 -10.90 -33.78
N VAL A 980 36.72 -11.89 -34.24
CA VAL A 980 35.79 -12.64 -33.37
C VAL A 980 36.54 -13.45 -32.30
N THR A 981 37.57 -14.21 -32.67
CA THR A 981 38.35 -15.04 -31.73
C THR A 981 39.04 -14.18 -30.67
N ILE A 982 39.53 -12.98 -31.01
CA ILE A 982 40.10 -12.05 -30.03
C ILE A 982 39.03 -11.51 -29.06
N ILE A 983 37.82 -11.20 -29.55
CA ILE A 983 36.69 -10.79 -28.70
C ILE A 983 36.31 -11.92 -27.74
N GLU A 984 36.15 -13.14 -28.24
CA GLU A 984 35.81 -14.32 -27.45
C GLU A 984 36.85 -14.59 -26.36
N ARG A 985 38.15 -14.61 -26.71
CA ARG A 985 39.26 -14.77 -25.77
C ARG A 985 39.24 -13.69 -24.68
N MET A 986 39.08 -12.42 -25.07
CA MET A 986 39.01 -11.30 -24.11
C MET A 986 37.75 -11.31 -23.22
N ILE A 987 36.65 -11.93 -23.65
CA ILE A 987 35.50 -12.16 -22.76
C ILE A 987 35.84 -13.27 -21.75
N GLN A 988 36.35 -14.41 -22.23
CA GLN A 988 36.66 -15.58 -21.39
C GLN A 988 37.70 -15.28 -20.31
N ASP A 989 38.69 -14.44 -20.61
CA ASP A 989 39.76 -14.02 -19.70
C ASP A 989 39.37 -12.87 -18.73
N SER A 990 38.08 -12.56 -18.55
CA SER A 990 37.65 -11.41 -17.72
C SER A 990 36.26 -11.55 -17.07
N ASP A 991 35.95 -10.64 -16.14
CA ASP A 991 34.66 -10.53 -15.45
C ASP A 991 33.45 -10.23 -16.37
N LEU A 992 33.68 -10.00 -17.67
CA LEU A 992 32.61 -9.99 -18.68
C LEU A 992 32.02 -11.39 -18.90
N LYS A 993 32.77 -12.48 -18.67
CA LYS A 993 32.30 -13.86 -18.87
C LYS A 993 30.96 -14.15 -18.17
N PRO A 994 30.81 -14.01 -16.84
CA PRO A 994 29.55 -14.31 -16.15
C PRO A 994 28.37 -13.41 -16.57
N LEU A 995 28.63 -12.26 -17.21
CA LEU A 995 27.59 -11.38 -17.76
C LEU A 995 27.15 -11.78 -19.19
N LEU A 996 27.97 -12.55 -19.92
CA LEU A 996 27.79 -12.82 -21.34
C LEU A 996 27.67 -14.30 -21.71
N ASP A 997 27.97 -15.24 -20.79
CA ASP A 997 28.09 -16.69 -21.07
C ASP A 997 26.86 -17.27 -21.79
N GLY A 998 25.64 -16.90 -21.38
CA GLY A 998 24.38 -17.32 -22.03
C GLY A 998 24.04 -16.60 -23.34
N ARG A 999 24.86 -15.63 -23.77
CA ARG A 999 24.59 -14.68 -24.88
C ARG A 999 25.66 -14.70 -25.98
N LEU A 1000 26.72 -15.50 -25.82
CA LEU A 1000 27.82 -15.65 -26.80
C LEU A 1000 27.37 -16.18 -28.18
N SER A 1001 26.18 -16.76 -28.28
CA SER A 1001 25.59 -17.27 -29.54
C SER A 1001 25.44 -16.22 -30.65
N GLY A 1002 25.53 -14.91 -30.33
CA GLY A 1002 25.67 -13.85 -31.33
C GLY A 1002 27.00 -13.87 -32.09
N LEU A 1003 28.12 -14.13 -31.40
CA LEU A 1003 29.47 -14.23 -32.00
C LEU A 1003 29.55 -15.42 -32.96
N ASP A 1004 28.85 -16.49 -32.62
CA ASP A 1004 28.64 -17.69 -33.43
C ASP A 1004 28.08 -17.35 -34.83
N GLY A 1005 27.22 -16.33 -34.93
CA GLY A 1005 26.69 -15.80 -36.20
C GLY A 1005 27.77 -15.15 -37.06
N TRP A 1006 28.67 -14.37 -36.45
CA TRP A 1006 29.83 -13.77 -37.13
C TRP A 1006 30.86 -14.83 -37.55
N LEU A 1007 31.08 -15.87 -36.73
CA LEU A 1007 31.98 -16.97 -37.08
C LEU A 1007 31.43 -17.82 -38.24
N LYS A 1008 30.12 -18.11 -38.24
CA LYS A 1008 29.43 -18.77 -39.37
C LYS A 1008 29.52 -17.95 -40.66
N LYS A 1009 29.40 -16.62 -40.56
CA LYS A 1009 29.56 -15.67 -41.68
C LYS A 1009 31.01 -15.62 -42.20
N ALA A 1010 32.01 -15.66 -41.31
CA ALA A 1010 33.41 -15.78 -41.66
C ALA A 1010 33.73 -17.11 -42.37
N LYS A 1011 33.24 -18.24 -41.83
CA LYS A 1011 33.28 -19.57 -42.48
C LYS A 1011 32.66 -19.56 -43.87
N ALA A 1012 31.51 -18.90 -44.06
CA ALA A 1012 30.84 -18.83 -45.36
C ALA A 1012 31.71 -18.11 -46.42
N PHE A 1013 32.35 -16.99 -46.05
CA PHE A 1013 33.27 -16.27 -46.95
C PHE A 1013 34.53 -17.05 -47.27
N TYR A 1014 35.12 -17.74 -46.29
CA TYR A 1014 36.31 -18.58 -46.53
C TYR A 1014 35.99 -19.79 -47.41
N SER A 1015 34.85 -20.44 -47.14
CA SER A 1015 34.36 -21.63 -47.85
C SER A 1015 34.09 -21.40 -49.34
N GLU A 1016 33.90 -20.15 -49.80
CA GLU A 1016 33.57 -19.92 -51.20
C GLU A 1016 34.74 -20.29 -52.13
N ALA A 1017 35.97 -19.96 -51.78
CA ALA A 1017 37.15 -20.41 -52.53
C ALA A 1017 37.36 -21.94 -52.47
N CYS A 1018 36.89 -22.61 -51.41
CA CYS A 1018 36.88 -24.07 -51.35
C CYS A 1018 35.80 -24.65 -52.28
N LYS A 1019 34.63 -23.99 -52.39
CA LYS A 1019 33.57 -24.37 -53.34
C LYS A 1019 34.05 -24.22 -54.78
N ASP A 1020 34.70 -23.12 -55.14
CA ASP A 1020 35.26 -22.89 -56.48
C ASP A 1020 36.16 -24.05 -56.91
N VAL A 1021 37.12 -24.44 -56.06
CA VAL A 1021 37.98 -25.61 -56.27
C VAL A 1021 37.18 -26.92 -56.37
N SER A 1022 36.13 -27.09 -55.54
CA SER A 1022 35.31 -28.30 -55.53
C SER A 1022 34.50 -28.53 -56.82
N VAL A 1023 34.16 -27.46 -57.57
CA VAL A 1023 33.37 -27.57 -58.81
C VAL A 1023 34.05 -28.47 -59.85
N HIS A 1024 35.39 -28.44 -59.90
CA HIS A 1024 36.17 -29.29 -60.81
C HIS A 1024 36.08 -30.79 -60.51
N LEU A 1025 35.62 -31.18 -59.32
CA LEU A 1025 35.48 -32.57 -58.87
C LEU A 1025 34.06 -33.15 -59.10
N PHE A 1026 33.07 -32.34 -59.49
CA PHE A 1026 31.71 -32.83 -59.71
C PHE A 1026 31.52 -33.48 -61.09
N ASP A 1027 30.75 -34.57 -61.13
CA ASP A 1027 30.42 -35.30 -62.37
C ASP A 1027 29.14 -34.78 -63.03
N VAL A 1028 29.29 -33.71 -63.79
CA VAL A 1028 28.29 -33.28 -64.79
C VAL A 1028 28.35 -34.20 -66.02
N ILE A 1029 27.87 -35.44 -65.86
CA ILE A 1029 27.59 -36.35 -66.98
C ILE A 1029 26.12 -36.14 -67.36
N HIS A 1030 25.86 -35.56 -68.53
CA HIS A 1030 24.50 -35.48 -69.07
C HIS A 1030 23.94 -36.89 -69.27
N THR A 1031 22.95 -37.28 -68.47
CA THR A 1031 22.35 -38.61 -68.47
C THR A 1031 21.41 -38.78 -69.67
N ASN A 1032 21.98 -39.06 -70.84
CA ASN A 1032 21.24 -39.48 -72.04
C ASN A 1032 21.41 -40.99 -72.31
N ARG A 1033 21.38 -41.79 -71.24
CA ARG A 1033 21.35 -43.27 -71.24
C ARG A 1033 20.41 -43.76 -70.14
N THR A 1034 19.56 -44.71 -70.49
CA THR A 1034 18.35 -45.12 -69.74
C THR A 1034 18.59 -46.03 -68.53
N GLN A 1035 19.84 -46.21 -68.09
CA GLN A 1035 20.18 -46.98 -66.89
C GLN A 1035 21.20 -46.23 -66.03
N ARG A 1036 20.86 -46.08 -64.75
CA ARG A 1036 21.74 -45.55 -63.70
C ARG A 1036 22.64 -46.71 -63.21
N PRO A 1037 23.97 -46.64 -63.31
CA PRO A 1037 24.83 -47.66 -62.73
C PRO A 1037 24.65 -47.70 -61.20
N PRO A 1038 24.70 -48.88 -60.56
CA PRO A 1038 24.53 -49.00 -59.13
C PRO A 1038 25.68 -48.29 -58.38
N SER A 1039 25.36 -47.72 -57.22
CA SER A 1039 26.35 -47.08 -56.34
C SER A 1039 27.17 -48.12 -55.57
N GLY A 1040 28.06 -48.82 -56.29
CA GLY A 1040 28.99 -49.82 -55.77
C GLY A 1040 30.38 -49.67 -56.37
N SER A 1041 31.38 -50.26 -55.70
CA SER A 1041 32.81 -50.14 -56.05
C SER A 1041 33.14 -50.82 -57.39
N SER A 1042 33.12 -50.03 -58.47
CA SER A 1042 33.68 -50.40 -59.77
C SER A 1042 35.09 -49.82 -59.90
N GLU A 1043 36.08 -50.67 -60.16
CA GLU A 1043 37.49 -50.26 -60.29
C GLU A 1043 37.66 -49.17 -61.36
N SER A 1044 38.52 -48.17 -61.12
CA SER A 1044 38.78 -47.09 -62.09
C SER A 1044 39.15 -47.62 -63.49
N VAL A 1045 39.91 -48.72 -63.54
CA VAL A 1045 40.26 -49.48 -64.75
C VAL A 1045 39.02 -49.77 -65.62
N SER A 1046 37.92 -50.23 -65.02
CA SER A 1046 36.68 -50.61 -65.71
C SER A 1046 35.93 -49.39 -66.27
N ILE A 1047 35.81 -48.34 -65.46
CA ILE A 1047 35.13 -47.08 -65.81
C ILE A 1047 35.90 -46.38 -66.93
N VAL A 1048 37.22 -46.19 -66.74
CA VAL A 1048 38.09 -45.53 -67.71
C VAL A 1048 38.16 -46.31 -69.04
N LYS A 1049 38.07 -47.65 -69.03
CA LYS A 1049 37.94 -48.41 -70.29
C LYS A 1049 36.67 -48.03 -71.07
N GLY A 1050 35.51 -47.90 -70.41
CA GLY A 1050 34.21 -47.62 -71.03
C GLY A 1050 33.98 -46.19 -71.55
N LEU A 1051 34.84 -45.22 -71.19
CA LEU A 1051 34.71 -43.81 -71.61
C LEU A 1051 35.19 -43.55 -73.04
N ASN A 1052 34.59 -42.56 -73.73
CA ASN A 1052 35.08 -42.14 -75.05
C ASN A 1052 36.29 -41.18 -74.93
N SER A 1053 36.96 -40.88 -76.05
CA SER A 1053 38.18 -40.05 -76.06
C SER A 1053 37.96 -38.60 -75.58
N LYS A 1054 36.78 -38.02 -75.82
CA LYS A 1054 36.40 -36.68 -75.37
C LYS A 1054 36.16 -36.64 -73.86
N ASP A 1055 35.51 -37.66 -73.30
CA ASP A 1055 35.30 -37.78 -71.86
C ASP A 1055 36.64 -37.92 -71.13
N LYS A 1056 37.54 -38.75 -71.67
CA LYS A 1056 38.90 -38.96 -71.17
C LYS A 1056 39.71 -37.66 -71.13
N GLU A 1057 39.60 -36.81 -72.15
CA GLU A 1057 40.27 -35.50 -72.14
C GLU A 1057 39.60 -34.51 -71.17
N SER A 1058 38.27 -34.53 -71.07
CA SER A 1058 37.54 -33.71 -70.09
C SER A 1058 37.96 -34.01 -68.65
N ILE A 1059 38.14 -35.29 -68.29
CA ILE A 1059 38.59 -35.71 -66.96
C ILE A 1059 40.05 -35.29 -66.69
N LYS A 1060 40.95 -35.41 -67.67
CA LYS A 1060 42.32 -34.88 -67.56
C LYS A 1060 42.34 -33.38 -67.31
N ASN A 1061 41.51 -32.63 -68.03
CA ASN A 1061 41.38 -31.19 -67.84
C ASN A 1061 40.83 -30.86 -66.44
N LYS A 1062 39.81 -31.58 -65.95
CA LYS A 1062 39.32 -31.45 -64.57
C LYS A 1062 40.44 -31.64 -63.54
N PHE A 1063 41.26 -32.69 -63.67
CA PHE A 1063 42.41 -32.89 -62.78
C PHE A 1063 43.42 -31.73 -62.86
N GLN A 1064 43.77 -31.26 -64.07
CA GLN A 1064 44.72 -30.15 -64.23
C GLN A 1064 44.19 -28.83 -63.65
N THR A 1065 42.94 -28.46 -63.90
CA THR A 1065 42.33 -27.26 -63.33
C THR A 1065 42.20 -27.37 -61.81
N PHE A 1066 41.77 -28.53 -61.29
CA PHE A 1066 41.75 -28.79 -59.85
C PHE A 1066 43.13 -28.59 -59.22
N ASN A 1067 44.19 -29.23 -59.78
CA ASN A 1067 45.54 -29.12 -59.23
C ASN A 1067 46.00 -27.65 -59.15
N ALA A 1068 45.80 -26.88 -60.22
CA ALA A 1068 46.19 -25.47 -60.26
C ALA A 1068 45.44 -24.61 -59.23
N SER A 1069 44.11 -24.73 -59.17
CA SER A 1069 43.29 -23.93 -58.25
C SER A 1069 43.44 -24.39 -56.78
N PHE A 1070 43.71 -25.67 -56.53
CA PHE A 1070 44.04 -26.20 -55.20
C PHE A 1070 45.41 -25.72 -54.72
N ASP A 1071 46.44 -25.76 -55.59
CA ASP A 1071 47.77 -25.23 -55.28
C ASP A 1071 47.70 -23.72 -54.95
N GLU A 1072 46.92 -22.93 -55.71
CA GLU A 1072 46.70 -21.51 -55.45
C GLU A 1072 45.92 -21.25 -54.14
N LEU A 1073 44.94 -22.10 -53.80
CA LEU A 1073 44.22 -22.03 -52.53
C LEU A 1073 45.16 -22.33 -51.34
N VAL A 1074 45.97 -23.40 -51.44
CA VAL A 1074 46.97 -23.81 -50.44
C VAL A 1074 48.03 -22.72 -50.24
N ALA A 1075 48.53 -22.11 -51.31
CA ALA A 1075 49.49 -21.00 -51.24
C ALA A 1075 48.88 -19.79 -50.51
N ARG A 1076 47.67 -19.36 -50.90
CA ARG A 1076 46.98 -18.22 -50.27
C ARG A 1076 46.66 -18.48 -48.79
N HIS A 1077 46.21 -19.69 -48.43
CA HIS A 1077 45.99 -20.08 -47.04
C HIS A 1077 47.25 -19.88 -46.17
N LYS A 1078 48.43 -20.23 -46.70
CA LYS A 1078 49.70 -20.07 -45.99
C LYS A 1078 50.19 -18.62 -45.91
N THR A 1079 49.78 -17.74 -46.82
CA THR A 1079 50.08 -16.31 -46.74
C THR A 1079 49.17 -15.51 -45.80
N TYR A 1080 48.04 -16.08 -45.35
CA TYR A 1080 47.13 -15.38 -44.44
C TYR A 1080 47.61 -15.46 -42.99
N ASN A 1081 47.49 -14.32 -42.32
CA ASN A 1081 47.75 -14.15 -40.90
C ASN A 1081 46.49 -14.54 -40.13
N MET A 1082 46.60 -15.59 -39.32
CA MET A 1082 45.46 -16.21 -38.63
C MET A 1082 45.83 -16.49 -37.19
N GLU A 1083 44.91 -16.22 -36.27
CA GLU A 1083 44.96 -16.78 -34.90
C GLU A 1083 44.99 -18.32 -34.98
N THR A 1084 45.59 -18.97 -33.97
CA THR A 1084 45.83 -20.43 -33.97
C THR A 1084 44.53 -21.23 -34.14
N GLU A 1085 43.48 -20.80 -33.44
CA GLU A 1085 42.14 -21.38 -33.46
C GLU A 1085 41.49 -21.20 -34.84
N VAL A 1086 41.69 -20.05 -35.47
CA VAL A 1086 41.18 -19.70 -36.82
C VAL A 1086 41.86 -20.54 -37.90
N ARG A 1087 43.19 -20.73 -37.81
CA ARG A 1087 43.95 -21.62 -38.70
C ARG A 1087 43.44 -23.05 -38.63
N GLN A 1088 43.38 -23.61 -37.43
CA GLN A 1088 42.85 -24.96 -37.20
C GLN A 1088 41.38 -25.10 -37.63
N MET A 1089 40.57 -24.04 -37.50
CA MET A 1089 39.18 -24.03 -37.97
C MET A 1089 39.09 -24.13 -39.49
N PHE A 1090 39.76 -23.25 -40.24
CA PHE A 1090 39.70 -23.25 -41.70
C PHE A 1090 40.43 -24.43 -42.33
N ALA A 1091 41.51 -24.93 -41.72
CA ALA A 1091 42.17 -26.17 -42.16
C ALA A 1091 41.21 -27.37 -42.10
N ARG A 1092 40.48 -27.53 -40.97
CA ARG A 1092 39.45 -28.58 -40.81
C ARG A 1092 38.31 -28.43 -41.82
N ASP A 1093 37.71 -27.24 -41.92
CA ASP A 1093 36.58 -27.00 -42.85
C ASP A 1093 36.97 -27.32 -44.31
N MET A 1094 38.15 -26.87 -44.73
CA MET A 1094 38.69 -27.07 -46.08
C MET A 1094 39.01 -28.55 -46.35
N GLN A 1095 39.62 -29.26 -45.39
CA GLN A 1095 39.89 -30.69 -45.49
C GLN A 1095 38.58 -31.49 -45.60
N GLN A 1096 37.62 -31.25 -44.70
CA GLN A 1096 36.32 -31.93 -44.70
C GLN A 1096 35.53 -31.70 -46.00
N MET A 1097 35.67 -30.54 -46.63
CA MET A 1097 35.00 -30.22 -47.89
C MET A 1097 35.67 -30.87 -49.11
N LEU A 1098 37.01 -30.81 -49.20
CA LEU A 1098 37.74 -31.18 -50.42
C LEU A 1098 38.26 -32.62 -50.43
N GLU A 1099 38.76 -33.14 -49.30
CA GLU A 1099 39.36 -34.48 -49.25
C GLU A 1099 38.37 -35.61 -49.62
N PRO A 1100 37.11 -35.63 -49.13
CA PRO A 1100 36.16 -36.68 -49.50
C PRO A 1100 35.70 -36.59 -50.96
N LEU A 1101 35.63 -35.39 -51.53
CA LEU A 1101 35.31 -35.19 -52.94
C LEU A 1101 36.47 -35.63 -53.84
N TYR A 1102 37.70 -35.26 -53.48
CA TYR A 1102 38.89 -35.66 -54.24
C TYR A 1102 39.07 -37.17 -54.21
N ASN A 1103 38.97 -37.80 -53.03
CA ASN A 1103 39.10 -39.25 -52.89
C ASN A 1103 38.07 -40.01 -53.76
N ARG A 1104 36.82 -39.56 -53.81
CA ARG A 1104 35.77 -40.14 -54.68
C ARG A 1104 36.03 -39.93 -56.18
N PHE A 1105 36.56 -38.77 -56.57
CA PHE A 1105 36.91 -38.47 -57.97
C PHE A 1105 38.14 -39.27 -58.42
N TRP A 1106 39.14 -39.35 -57.55
CA TRP A 1106 40.36 -40.16 -57.72
C TRP A 1106 40.02 -41.65 -57.85
N ASP A 1107 39.23 -42.22 -56.93
CA ASP A 1107 38.80 -43.63 -56.97
C ASP A 1107 38.12 -44.02 -58.28
N ARG A 1108 37.40 -43.07 -58.89
CA ARG A 1108 36.70 -43.26 -60.15
C ARG A 1108 37.61 -43.15 -61.37
N TYR A 1109 38.61 -42.26 -61.35
CA TYR A 1109 39.28 -41.80 -62.59
C TYR A 1109 40.82 -41.81 -62.62
N HIS A 1110 41.54 -42.18 -61.55
CA HIS A 1110 43.02 -42.11 -61.52
C HIS A 1110 43.71 -42.82 -62.70
N GLU A 1111 43.14 -43.92 -63.20
CA GLU A 1111 43.67 -44.69 -64.33
C GLU A 1111 43.65 -43.95 -65.68
N VAL A 1112 43.05 -42.75 -65.77
CA VAL A 1112 43.07 -41.93 -67.00
C VAL A 1112 44.49 -41.52 -67.42
N ASP A 1113 45.42 -41.42 -66.46
CA ASP A 1113 46.82 -41.06 -66.68
C ASP A 1113 47.71 -42.28 -66.98
N LYS A 1114 47.29 -43.48 -66.54
CA LYS A 1114 48.07 -44.73 -66.48
C LYS A 1114 49.32 -44.62 -65.60
N GLY A 1115 49.17 -44.05 -64.40
CA GLY A 1115 50.27 -43.92 -63.42
C GLY A 1115 51.43 -42.97 -63.82
N ARG A 1116 51.27 -42.13 -64.86
CA ARG A 1116 52.34 -41.28 -65.38
C ARG A 1116 52.48 -39.90 -64.71
N GLY A 1117 51.61 -39.56 -63.76
CA GLY A 1117 51.70 -38.34 -62.95
C GLY A 1117 51.64 -37.00 -63.72
N LYS A 1118 51.19 -37.00 -64.98
CA LYS A 1118 51.16 -35.81 -65.84
C LYS A 1118 49.87 -34.99 -65.65
N TYR A 1119 48.80 -35.65 -65.24
CA TYR A 1119 47.48 -35.08 -65.02
C TYR A 1119 47.03 -35.32 -63.57
N VAL A 1120 47.23 -36.53 -63.05
CA VAL A 1120 46.94 -36.88 -61.64
C VAL A 1120 48.17 -36.58 -60.80
N LYS A 1121 48.24 -35.36 -60.24
CA LYS A 1121 49.38 -34.87 -59.43
C LYS A 1121 49.44 -35.50 -58.04
N TYR A 1122 48.29 -35.82 -57.46
CA TYR A 1122 48.16 -36.31 -56.09
C TYR A 1122 47.57 -37.72 -56.05
N ASP A 1123 48.01 -38.49 -55.06
CA ASP A 1123 47.29 -39.66 -54.55
C ASP A 1123 46.60 -39.32 -53.21
N LYS A 1124 45.87 -40.29 -52.65
CA LYS A 1124 45.15 -40.09 -51.38
C LYS A 1124 46.06 -39.73 -50.21
N SER A 1125 47.29 -40.27 -50.18
CA SER A 1125 48.22 -40.05 -49.07
C SER A 1125 48.86 -38.66 -49.15
N SER A 1126 49.24 -38.24 -50.35
CA SER A 1126 49.90 -36.98 -50.63
C SER A 1126 48.95 -35.79 -50.55
N ILE A 1127 47.69 -35.91 -50.98
CA ILE A 1127 46.71 -34.83 -50.76
C ILE A 1127 46.36 -34.68 -49.27
N SER A 1128 46.23 -35.79 -48.53
CA SER A 1128 46.02 -35.77 -47.08
C SER A 1128 47.19 -35.12 -46.35
N ALA A 1129 48.43 -35.44 -46.75
CA ALA A 1129 49.63 -34.77 -46.26
C ALA A 1129 49.64 -33.26 -46.56
N VAL A 1130 49.15 -32.82 -47.73
CA VAL A 1130 48.99 -31.38 -48.00
C VAL A 1130 48.02 -30.73 -47.02
N PHE A 1131 46.87 -31.34 -46.71
CA PHE A 1131 45.94 -30.80 -45.71
C PHE A 1131 46.56 -30.71 -44.30
N LEU A 1132 47.38 -31.68 -43.89
CA LEU A 1132 48.11 -31.63 -42.62
C LEU A 1132 49.08 -30.44 -42.54
N THR A 1133 49.58 -29.92 -43.67
CA THR A 1133 50.45 -28.71 -43.70
C THR A 1133 49.69 -27.38 -43.66
N LEU A 1134 48.39 -27.37 -43.36
CA LEU A 1134 47.53 -26.18 -43.29
C LEU A 1134 47.08 -25.84 -41.86
N TYR A 1135 47.28 -26.75 -40.91
CA TYR A 1135 47.09 -26.54 -39.48
C TYR A 1135 48.22 -25.69 -38.90
#